data_AF-A0A7W2FQ34-F1
#
_entry.id   AF-A0A7W2FQ34-F1
#
_cell.length_a   1.000
_cell.length_b   1.000
_cell.length_c   1.000
_cell.angle_alpha   90.00
_cell.angle_beta   90.00
_cell.angle_gamma   90.00
#
_symmetry.space_group_name_H-M   'P 1'
#
loop_
_entity.id
_entity.type
_entity.pdbx_description
1 polymer ?
#
loop_
_entity_poly.entity_id
_entity_poly.type
_entity_poly.pdbx_seq_one_letter_code
_entity_poly.pdbx_strand_id
1 'polypeptide(L)'
;MTNKTTKTPRKPAAKTPAKRGKPSPRKKKPVKANKTWLKTLWGITWKLGLVGLAVMLFIGIYLDSLVKQKFEGQLFELPTVVYARILNLSPGDEISIKEVRNELDVLNYRKVSQPKYPGEYSSSSTKIELIRRPFEFNDGPEPDRHVMLHFDQSGLTRIQSLEKTGDLGYLRIEPKMLGMLEKNRDEQRLFLRREQFPEVMVDALLVTEDRDYYKHDGVSPLAIARAMVVNIKAGRTVQGGSTLTQQLAKNLFLTSDRTLWRKIREAYIAIILDYRYDKDRILEAYLNEVYLGQSGGEAVHGFGLAARLYFGQPIQELRIDQLALLVGMVKGPSYYNPVRYPERAKTRRDLVLRLMMQQGYLTASEFDQAASRSLDIQDNPRIASRQPAYFQQLNIELKEKVGSAFEADKGLKVFTSLDPVSQHQLEKAIQKKIPQLAKVAGKALEGAAIAVDRHSGEIRAMVGGKRTGYDGFNRALNASRQIGSLAKPAVYLTALQQPDRYNLATTLNDKPISLKGSKGNVWSPRNYDRKYRGDVPLYLALAKSLNVPTVQLGMQLGIPNVMDTFAKLGVDKQEIRPVPSMFLGSFSLTPFQVAQMYQTLTNSGKQAKLSALRSVVDMQGNVLYQSLPVAKQTVDQRAAWLTTYAMKRGVAEGTGRFLNSQFAFAALAGKTGTSNDTKDSWFVGIDGREVTTIWLGRDDNKTTKLTGSSGALRVYAEYLQHRIPTKLLLPWPKDISTIGFAKTANGNLVLDCDNNFKLPVWDEHGKLQKECSNQPADWLKKIFTW
;
A
#
# COMPACT_ATOMS: atom_id res chain seq x y z
N MET A 1 -17.51 -12.54 -72.21
CA MET A 1 -17.85 -11.16 -71.79
C MET A 1 -19.37 -11.07 -71.64
N THR A 2 -19.83 -10.62 -70.46
CA THR A 2 -21.03 -9.79 -70.18
C THR A 2 -22.32 -10.08 -70.99
N ASN A 3 -23.51 -10.27 -70.41
CA ASN A 3 -24.12 -9.44 -69.36
C ASN A 3 -25.46 -10.05 -68.87
N LYS A 4 -25.74 -9.84 -67.58
CA LYS A 4 -27.03 -9.42 -66.96
C LYS A 4 -28.39 -10.12 -67.25
N THR A 5 -28.89 -10.72 -66.15
CA THR A 5 -30.21 -10.54 -65.48
C THR A 5 -31.55 -10.99 -66.08
N THR A 6 -32.27 -11.72 -65.20
CA THR A 6 -33.71 -11.67 -64.82
C THR A 6 -34.80 -12.48 -65.54
N LYS A 7 -35.45 -13.34 -64.69
CA LYS A 7 -36.90 -13.59 -64.48
C LYS A 7 -37.71 -14.51 -65.41
N THR A 8 -38.18 -15.63 -64.80
CA THR A 8 -39.53 -16.30 -64.79
C THR A 8 -40.32 -16.53 -66.09
N PRO A 9 -41.02 -17.69 -66.24
CA PRO A 9 -42.39 -17.81 -65.71
C PRO A 9 -42.87 -19.22 -65.25
N ARG A 10 -44.11 -19.25 -64.74
CA ARG A 10 -44.94 -20.37 -64.21
C ARG A 10 -45.63 -21.22 -65.32
N LYS A 11 -45.75 -22.55 -65.08
CA LYS A 11 -46.90 -23.54 -65.15
C LYS A 11 -48.07 -23.38 -66.17
N PRO A 12 -49.00 -24.37 -66.38
CA PRO A 12 -49.06 -25.82 -66.04
C PRO A 12 -49.71 -26.74 -67.15
N ALA A 13 -49.81 -28.07 -66.93
CA ALA A 13 -51.03 -28.90 -67.11
C ALA A 13 -50.80 -30.39 -66.74
N ALA A 14 -51.89 -31.10 -66.41
CA ALA A 14 -51.95 -32.39 -65.69
C ALA A 14 -52.36 -33.60 -66.56
N LYS A 15 -52.30 -34.83 -66.00
CA LYS A 15 -53.18 -35.98 -66.31
C LYS A 15 -53.18 -37.05 -65.19
N THR A 16 -54.32 -37.74 -65.06
CA THR A 16 -54.77 -38.63 -63.97
C THR A 16 -54.79 -40.13 -64.44
N PRO A 17 -55.38 -41.14 -63.73
CA PRO A 17 -54.71 -42.21 -62.95
C PRO A 17 -54.90 -43.67 -63.49
N ALA A 18 -54.26 -44.68 -62.88
CA ALA A 18 -54.68 -46.09 -62.97
C ALA A 18 -54.29 -46.97 -61.75
N LYS A 19 -55.10 -48.00 -61.47
CA LYS A 19 -55.16 -48.86 -60.26
C LYS A 19 -54.32 -50.16 -60.33
N ARG A 20 -53.86 -50.60 -59.14
CA ARG A 20 -53.62 -51.95 -58.55
C ARG A 20 -53.33 -53.19 -59.45
N GLY A 21 -52.27 -53.91 -59.06
CA GLY A 21 -52.14 -55.37 -59.17
C GLY A 21 -51.19 -55.94 -58.09
N LYS A 22 -51.64 -56.94 -57.32
CA LYS A 22 -50.86 -57.70 -56.31
C LYS A 22 -50.00 -58.79 -56.99
N PRO A 23 -48.83 -59.17 -56.45
CA PRO A 23 -48.24 -60.49 -56.69
C PRO A 23 -48.20 -61.37 -55.43
N SER A 24 -48.45 -62.67 -55.61
CA SER A 24 -48.36 -63.74 -54.59
C SER A 24 -46.97 -64.44 -54.62
N PRO A 25 -46.64 -65.33 -53.65
CA PRO A 25 -45.29 -65.52 -53.15
C PRO A 25 -44.49 -66.63 -53.85
N ARG A 26 -43.16 -66.45 -53.97
CA ARG A 26 -42.19 -67.49 -54.35
C ARG A 26 -41.31 -67.88 -53.16
N LYS A 27 -41.38 -69.14 -52.74
CA LYS A 27 -40.50 -69.78 -51.75
C LYS A 27 -39.02 -69.71 -52.21
N LYS A 28 -38.11 -69.27 -51.33
CA LYS A 28 -36.64 -69.38 -51.50
C LYS A 28 -36.06 -70.35 -50.48
N LYS A 29 -35.13 -71.20 -50.94
CA LYS A 29 -34.34 -72.19 -50.17
C LYS A 29 -33.38 -71.50 -49.18
N PRO A 30 -32.96 -72.17 -48.08
CA PRO A 30 -32.14 -71.55 -47.04
C PRO A 30 -30.68 -71.43 -47.49
N VAL A 31 -30.11 -70.23 -47.32
CA VAL A 31 -28.68 -69.97 -47.48
C VAL A 31 -27.98 -70.29 -46.16
N LYS A 32 -27.03 -71.22 -46.17
CA LYS A 32 -26.12 -71.45 -45.04
C LYS A 32 -25.31 -70.16 -44.81
N ALA A 33 -25.52 -69.51 -43.66
CA ALA A 33 -24.73 -68.36 -43.24
C ALA A 33 -23.29 -68.80 -42.93
N ASN A 34 -22.32 -68.22 -43.64
CA ASN A 34 -20.89 -68.40 -43.39
C ASN A 34 -20.53 -67.83 -42.00
N LYS A 35 -20.45 -68.71 -40.99
CA LYS A 35 -19.93 -68.41 -39.63
C LYS A 35 -18.49 -67.84 -39.63
N THR A 36 -17.77 -67.92 -40.74
CA THR A 36 -16.39 -67.44 -40.89
C THR A 36 -16.27 -65.91 -40.98
N TRP A 37 -17.18 -65.21 -41.67
CA TRP A 37 -17.10 -63.75 -41.84
C TRP A 37 -17.36 -62.98 -40.53
N LEU A 38 -18.29 -63.47 -39.71
CA LEU A 38 -18.54 -62.94 -38.36
C LEU A 38 -17.34 -63.14 -37.42
N LYS A 39 -16.60 -64.26 -37.54
CA LYS A 39 -15.38 -64.49 -36.75
C LYS A 39 -14.22 -63.58 -37.18
N THR A 40 -14.06 -63.30 -38.48
CA THR A 40 -13.06 -62.33 -38.96
C THR A 40 -13.43 -60.90 -38.58
N LEU A 41 -14.70 -60.51 -38.68
CA LEU A 41 -15.16 -59.19 -38.26
C LEU A 41 -14.98 -58.99 -36.74
N TRP A 42 -15.25 -60.03 -35.95
CA TRP A 42 -15.01 -60.03 -34.51
C TRP A 42 -13.51 -59.98 -34.16
N GLY A 43 -12.67 -60.71 -34.91
CA GLY A 43 -11.22 -60.65 -34.76
C GLY A 43 -10.62 -59.28 -35.12
N ILE A 44 -11.14 -58.61 -36.14
CA ILE A 44 -10.73 -57.25 -36.53
C ILE A 44 -11.20 -56.23 -35.48
N THR A 45 -12.45 -56.30 -35.03
CA THR A 45 -12.96 -55.41 -33.97
C THR A 45 -12.26 -55.62 -32.63
N TRP A 46 -11.89 -56.86 -32.27
CA TRP A 46 -11.09 -57.14 -31.08
C TRP A 46 -9.67 -56.56 -31.19
N LYS A 47 -9.00 -56.75 -32.33
CA LYS A 47 -7.67 -56.16 -32.58
C LYS A 47 -7.72 -54.63 -32.57
N LEU A 48 -8.71 -54.02 -33.22
CA LEU A 48 -8.93 -52.57 -33.19
C LEU A 48 -9.27 -52.07 -31.79
N GLY A 49 -10.01 -52.85 -31.00
CA GLY A 49 -10.29 -52.57 -29.60
C GLY A 49 -9.01 -52.58 -28.75
N LEU A 50 -8.14 -53.57 -28.94
CA LEU A 50 -6.83 -53.64 -28.28
C LEU A 50 -5.92 -52.48 -28.68
N VAL A 51 -5.86 -52.12 -29.97
CA VAL A 51 -5.12 -50.93 -30.43
C VAL A 51 -5.69 -49.67 -29.79
N GLY A 52 -7.02 -49.52 -29.76
CA GLY A 52 -7.68 -48.38 -29.12
C GLY A 52 -7.38 -48.30 -27.62
N LEU A 53 -7.36 -49.44 -26.92
CA LEU A 53 -7.02 -49.52 -25.51
C LEU A 53 -5.54 -49.16 -25.27
N ALA A 54 -4.62 -49.67 -26.10
CA ALA A 54 -3.21 -49.30 -26.04
C ALA A 54 -2.99 -47.80 -26.29
N VAL A 55 -3.70 -47.20 -27.25
CA VAL A 55 -3.68 -45.76 -27.51
C VAL A 55 -4.22 -44.97 -26.31
N MET A 56 -5.34 -45.39 -25.72
CA MET A 56 -5.90 -44.76 -24.52
C MET A 56 -4.97 -44.86 -23.31
N LEU A 57 -4.22 -45.96 -23.19
CA LEU A 57 -3.25 -46.17 -22.13
C LEU A 57 -2.03 -45.26 -22.34
N PHE A 58 -1.53 -45.15 -23.56
CA PHE A 58 -0.45 -44.21 -23.91
C PHE A 58 -0.87 -42.75 -23.69
N ILE A 59 -2.09 -42.37 -24.11
CA ILE A 59 -2.66 -41.05 -23.81
C ILE A 59 -2.78 -40.86 -22.30
N GLY A 60 -3.20 -41.89 -21.57
CA GLY A 60 -3.28 -41.87 -20.11
C GLY A 60 -1.93 -41.53 -19.48
N ILE A 61 -0.87 -42.25 -19.84
CA ILE A 61 0.50 -42.01 -19.36
C ILE A 61 0.96 -40.57 -19.70
N TYR A 62 0.67 -40.10 -20.91
CA TYR A 62 1.01 -38.73 -21.31
C TYR A 62 0.27 -37.68 -20.48
N LEU A 63 -1.05 -37.83 -20.32
CA LEU A 63 -1.88 -36.92 -19.52
C LEU A 63 -1.51 -36.97 -18.04
N ASP A 64 -1.15 -38.15 -17.54
CA ASP A 64 -0.68 -38.37 -16.19
C ASP A 64 0.63 -37.63 -15.93
N SER A 65 1.60 -37.73 -16.85
CA SER A 65 2.83 -36.95 -16.80
C SER A 65 2.56 -35.45 -16.83
N LEU A 66 1.60 -34.99 -17.66
CA LEU A 66 1.21 -33.58 -17.74
C LEU A 66 0.59 -33.08 -16.42
N VAL A 67 -0.30 -33.88 -15.83
CA VAL A 67 -0.93 -33.59 -14.54
C VAL A 67 0.12 -33.54 -13.44
N LYS A 68 1.04 -34.51 -13.40
CA LYS A 68 2.14 -34.57 -12.44
C LYS A 68 3.02 -33.33 -12.52
N GLN A 69 3.47 -32.97 -13.73
CA GLN A 69 4.31 -31.80 -13.95
C GLN A 69 3.64 -30.50 -13.47
N LYS A 70 2.32 -30.37 -13.65
CA LYS A 70 1.58 -29.17 -13.26
C LYS A 70 1.29 -29.09 -11.76
N PHE A 71 0.92 -30.19 -11.12
CA PHE A 71 0.49 -30.20 -9.70
C PHE A 71 1.64 -30.41 -8.70
N GLU A 72 2.69 -31.15 -9.06
CA GLU A 72 3.89 -31.29 -8.23
C GLU A 72 4.88 -30.13 -8.45
N GLY A 73 4.79 -29.46 -9.60
CA GLY A 73 5.53 -28.25 -9.91
C GLY A 73 4.82 -26.97 -9.45
N GLN A 74 5.05 -25.89 -10.18
CA GLN A 74 4.39 -24.62 -9.93
C GLN A 74 3.00 -24.59 -10.57
N LEU A 75 1.98 -24.88 -9.76
CA LEU A 75 0.57 -24.93 -10.20
C LEU A 75 0.12 -23.60 -10.80
N PHE A 76 0.50 -22.49 -10.15
CA PHE A 76 0.16 -21.12 -10.54
C PHE A 76 1.40 -20.21 -10.54
N GLU A 77 1.44 -19.26 -11.46
CA GLU A 77 2.28 -18.06 -11.33
C GLU A 77 1.61 -17.13 -10.31
N LEU A 78 2.18 -17.07 -9.10
CA LEU A 78 1.58 -16.37 -7.97
C LEU A 78 2.25 -15.00 -7.82
N PRO A 79 1.51 -13.89 -7.99
CA PRO A 79 2.10 -12.57 -7.84
C PRO A 79 2.58 -12.33 -6.41
N THR A 80 3.60 -11.50 -6.27
CA THR A 80 4.11 -11.02 -5.00
C THR A 80 3.07 -10.11 -4.35
N VAL A 81 2.61 -10.45 -3.15
CA VAL A 81 1.64 -9.66 -2.39
C VAL A 81 2.36 -8.69 -1.47
N VAL A 82 2.03 -7.40 -1.56
CA VAL A 82 2.64 -6.34 -0.78
C VAL A 82 1.69 -5.89 0.33
N TYR A 83 2.20 -5.88 1.57
CA TYR A 83 1.49 -5.44 2.78
C TYR A 83 2.11 -4.17 3.35
N ALA A 84 1.28 -3.36 4.01
CA ALA A 84 1.68 -2.20 4.79
C ALA A 84 2.42 -2.60 6.08
N ARG A 85 2.73 -1.61 6.95
CA ARG A 85 3.24 -1.90 8.29
C ARG A 85 2.22 -2.69 9.11
N ILE A 86 2.72 -3.53 10.02
CA ILE A 86 1.92 -4.12 11.10
C ILE A 86 1.80 -3.07 12.21
N LEU A 87 0.59 -2.79 12.69
CA LEU A 87 0.40 -1.97 13.90
C LEU A 87 0.53 -2.88 15.12
N ASN A 88 1.53 -2.63 15.95
CA ASN A 88 1.64 -3.24 17.26
C ASN A 88 1.10 -2.26 18.30
N LEU A 89 0.18 -2.73 19.13
CA LEU A 89 -0.42 -1.98 20.23
C LEU A 89 0.00 -2.63 21.55
N SER A 90 0.45 -1.82 22.50
CA SER A 90 0.82 -2.25 23.85
C SER A 90 0.24 -1.28 24.88
N PRO A 91 -0.12 -1.74 26.09
CA PRO A 91 -0.44 -0.84 27.20
C PRO A 91 0.69 0.16 27.45
N GLY A 92 0.36 1.45 27.54
CA GLY A 92 1.31 2.55 27.68
C GLY A 92 1.65 3.27 26.37
N ASP A 93 1.20 2.77 25.21
CA ASP A 93 1.41 3.47 23.94
C ASP A 93 0.69 4.82 23.91
N GLU A 94 1.40 5.88 23.50
CA GLU A 94 0.88 7.24 23.28
C GLU A 94 0.02 7.32 21.99
N ILE A 95 -0.90 6.37 21.80
CA ILE A 95 -1.84 6.31 20.68
C ILE A 95 -3.26 6.61 21.14
N SER A 96 -3.89 7.59 20.50
CA SER A 96 -5.25 7.99 20.83
C SER A 96 -6.29 7.02 20.26
N ILE A 97 -7.46 6.97 20.89
CA ILE A 97 -8.62 6.24 20.37
C ILE A 97 -9.00 6.65 18.95
N LYS A 98 -8.80 7.93 18.59
CA LYS A 98 -9.08 8.46 17.25
C LYS A 98 -8.09 7.94 16.21
N GLU A 99 -6.81 7.79 16.58
CA GLU A 99 -5.81 7.19 15.70
C GLU A 99 -6.09 5.72 15.43
N VAL A 100 -6.44 4.94 16.46
CA VAL A 100 -6.83 3.53 16.27
C VAL A 100 -8.07 3.42 15.39
N ARG A 101 -9.08 4.28 15.56
CA ARG A 101 -10.24 4.32 14.65
C ARG A 101 -9.84 4.63 13.21
N ASN A 102 -8.96 5.62 13.00
CA ASN A 102 -8.48 5.94 11.65
C ASN A 102 -7.74 4.76 11.01
N GLU A 103 -6.97 4.00 11.79
CA GLU A 103 -6.32 2.77 11.33
C GLU A 103 -7.38 1.75 10.89
N LEU A 104 -8.32 1.41 11.77
CA LEU A 104 -9.40 0.46 11.51
C LEU A 104 -10.22 0.85 10.26
N ASP A 105 -10.54 2.13 10.10
CA ASP A 105 -11.25 2.65 8.92
C ASP A 105 -10.45 2.45 7.63
N VAL A 106 -9.13 2.66 7.65
CA VAL A 106 -8.28 2.44 6.46
C VAL A 106 -8.10 0.96 6.14
N LEU A 107 -8.25 0.08 7.13
CA LEU A 107 -8.28 -1.38 6.98
C LEU A 107 -9.68 -1.93 6.66
N ASN A 108 -10.66 -1.06 6.41
CA ASN A 108 -12.06 -1.42 6.13
C ASN A 108 -12.68 -2.29 7.24
N TYR A 109 -12.36 -2.03 8.52
CA TYR A 109 -13.14 -2.59 9.61
C TYR A 109 -14.54 -1.97 9.63
N ARG A 110 -15.57 -2.78 9.90
CA ARG A 110 -16.96 -2.34 9.94
C ARG A 110 -17.32 -1.89 11.35
N LYS A 111 -17.80 -0.64 11.47
CA LYS A 111 -18.32 -0.14 12.74
C LYS A 111 -19.74 -0.66 12.97
N VAL A 112 -19.93 -1.41 14.05
CA VAL A 112 -21.23 -2.01 14.45
C VAL A 112 -21.53 -1.70 15.93
N SER A 113 -22.75 -1.98 16.38
CA SER A 113 -23.13 -1.83 17.79
C SER A 113 -22.57 -2.95 18.67
N GLN A 114 -22.56 -4.19 18.16
CA GLN A 114 -22.06 -5.38 18.84
C GLN A 114 -21.22 -6.21 17.86
N PRO A 115 -19.87 -6.20 17.98
CA PRO A 115 -19.01 -7.00 17.14
C PRO A 115 -19.30 -8.49 17.32
N LYS A 116 -19.53 -9.21 16.22
CA LYS A 116 -19.76 -10.67 16.23
C LYS A 116 -18.86 -11.41 15.26
N TYR A 117 -18.35 -10.73 14.24
CA TYR A 117 -17.51 -11.31 13.20
C TYR A 117 -16.15 -10.63 13.10
N PRO A 118 -15.10 -11.32 12.62
CA PRO A 118 -13.82 -10.70 12.31
C PRO A 118 -13.96 -9.47 11.42
N GLY A 119 -13.11 -8.48 11.63
CA GLY A 119 -13.17 -7.22 10.89
C GLY A 119 -14.29 -6.28 11.34
N GLU A 120 -14.92 -6.53 12.48
CA GLU A 120 -15.90 -5.64 13.09
C GLU A 120 -15.35 -4.95 14.34
N TYR A 121 -15.84 -3.74 14.59
CA TYR A 121 -15.55 -3.02 15.83
C TYR A 121 -16.73 -2.18 16.31
N SER A 122 -16.80 -1.94 17.61
CA SER A 122 -17.62 -0.91 18.24
C SER A 122 -16.70 0.05 18.98
N SER A 123 -17.17 1.27 19.24
CA SER A 123 -16.35 2.23 19.97
C SER A 123 -17.17 3.28 20.72
N SER A 124 -16.78 3.51 21.97
CA SER A 124 -17.26 4.57 22.86
C SER A 124 -16.20 5.68 23.00
N SER A 125 -16.40 6.68 23.88
CA SER A 125 -15.39 7.73 24.09
C SER A 125 -14.06 7.22 24.62
N THR A 126 -14.04 6.11 25.36
CA THR A 126 -12.85 5.59 26.06
C THR A 126 -12.51 4.14 25.72
N LYS A 127 -13.33 3.46 24.89
CA LYS A 127 -13.10 2.05 24.57
C LYS A 127 -13.31 1.74 23.08
N ILE A 128 -12.58 0.74 22.60
CA ILE A 128 -12.83 0.07 21.32
C ILE A 128 -12.95 -1.42 21.60
N GLU A 129 -14.09 -2.01 21.27
CA GLU A 129 -14.22 -3.46 21.18
C GLU A 129 -14.00 -3.84 19.71
N LEU A 130 -13.14 -4.80 19.43
CA LEU A 130 -12.92 -5.27 18.07
C LEU A 130 -12.67 -6.78 18.02
N ILE A 131 -13.00 -7.37 16.88
CA ILE A 131 -12.60 -8.74 16.54
C ILE A 131 -11.55 -8.64 15.44
N ARG A 132 -10.28 -8.74 15.85
CA ARG A 132 -9.11 -8.66 14.96
C ARG A 132 -9.12 -9.87 14.02
N ARG A 133 -8.78 -9.66 12.74
CA ARG A 133 -8.84 -10.72 11.71
C ARG A 133 -7.77 -11.81 11.87
N PRO A 134 -8.03 -13.06 11.49
CA PRO A 134 -6.97 -14.04 11.40
C PRO A 134 -5.95 -13.61 10.33
N PHE A 135 -4.66 -13.79 10.60
CA PHE A 135 -3.61 -13.39 9.68
C PHE A 135 -2.34 -14.23 9.86
N GLU A 136 -1.67 -14.52 8.74
CA GLU A 136 -0.35 -15.17 8.73
C GLU A 136 0.75 -14.12 8.76
N PHE A 137 1.25 -13.84 9.97
CA PHE A 137 2.40 -12.96 10.18
C PHE A 137 3.70 -13.65 9.75
N ASN A 138 4.79 -12.88 9.71
CA ASN A 138 6.11 -13.38 9.34
C ASN A 138 6.67 -14.44 10.31
N ASP A 139 6.16 -14.49 11.55
CA ASP A 139 6.54 -15.45 12.59
C ASP A 139 5.49 -16.55 12.82
N GLY A 140 4.39 -16.55 12.05
CA GLY A 140 3.39 -17.61 12.08
C GLY A 140 1.94 -17.13 11.96
N PRO A 141 0.99 -18.07 11.81
CA PRO A 141 -0.43 -17.77 11.81
C PRO A 141 -0.92 -17.34 13.20
N GLU A 142 -1.73 -16.30 13.24
CA GLU A 142 -2.56 -15.98 14.39
C GLU A 142 -4.05 -16.05 14.02
N PRO A 143 -4.88 -16.69 14.85
CA PRO A 143 -6.33 -16.67 14.67
C PRO A 143 -6.88 -15.26 14.94
N ASP A 144 -8.18 -15.09 14.74
CA ASP A 144 -8.90 -13.92 15.21
C ASP A 144 -8.77 -13.72 16.72
N ARG A 145 -9.00 -12.47 17.15
CA ARG A 145 -8.93 -12.06 18.56
C ARG A 145 -10.04 -11.08 18.89
N HIS A 146 -10.95 -11.48 19.77
CA HIS A 146 -11.95 -10.60 20.36
C HIS A 146 -11.39 -9.88 21.58
N VAL A 147 -11.23 -8.56 21.48
CA VAL A 147 -10.53 -7.74 22.47
C VAL A 147 -11.25 -6.43 22.75
N MET A 148 -11.03 -5.90 23.96
CA MET A 148 -11.44 -4.55 24.35
C MET A 148 -10.21 -3.71 24.69
N LEU A 149 -10.01 -2.64 23.92
CA LEU A 149 -8.99 -1.63 24.12
C LEU A 149 -9.55 -0.51 25.01
N HIS A 150 -8.84 -0.14 26.07
CA HIS A 150 -9.20 0.95 26.97
C HIS A 150 -8.24 2.12 26.82
N PHE A 151 -8.78 3.34 26.76
CA PHE A 151 -8.03 4.56 26.53
C PHE A 151 -8.33 5.61 27.60
N ASP A 152 -7.33 6.45 27.86
CA ASP A 152 -7.45 7.68 28.63
C ASP A 152 -6.82 8.87 27.89
N GLN A 153 -6.45 9.93 28.61
CA GLN A 153 -5.81 11.11 28.03
C GLN A 153 -4.34 10.86 27.62
N SER A 154 -3.68 9.86 28.21
CA SER A 154 -2.29 9.49 27.94
C SER A 154 -2.15 8.54 26.75
N GLY A 155 -3.16 7.71 26.49
CA GLY A 155 -3.15 6.80 25.34
C GLY A 155 -3.87 5.49 25.64
N LEU A 156 -3.34 4.39 25.10
CA LEU A 156 -3.85 3.04 25.31
C LEU A 156 -3.39 2.53 26.68
N THR A 157 -4.31 2.27 27.61
CA THR A 157 -3.97 1.88 28.99
C THR A 157 -4.07 0.38 29.23
N ARG A 158 -4.94 -0.32 28.50
CA ARG A 158 -5.21 -1.75 28.72
C ARG A 158 -5.74 -2.42 27.47
N ILE A 159 -5.32 -3.66 27.25
CA ILE A 159 -5.84 -4.56 26.22
C ILE A 159 -6.44 -5.76 26.93
N GLN A 160 -7.77 -5.85 26.96
CA GLN A 160 -8.48 -6.95 27.61
C GLN A 160 -8.88 -8.01 26.59
N SER A 161 -8.63 -9.29 26.86
CA SER A 161 -9.21 -10.38 26.07
C SER A 161 -10.68 -10.58 26.46
N LEU A 162 -11.55 -10.77 25.46
CA LEU A 162 -12.95 -11.14 25.67
C LEU A 162 -13.19 -12.65 25.48
N GLU A 163 -12.17 -13.38 25.01
CA GLU A 163 -12.19 -14.84 24.82
C GLU A 163 -11.67 -15.60 26.04
N LYS A 164 -10.68 -15.02 26.72
CA LYS A 164 -9.99 -15.62 27.86
C LYS A 164 -9.95 -14.65 29.03
N THR A 165 -9.90 -15.17 30.24
CA THR A 165 -9.69 -14.35 31.43
C THR A 165 -8.27 -13.79 31.44
N GLY A 166 -8.15 -12.46 31.37
CA GLY A 166 -6.86 -11.76 31.51
C GLY A 166 -6.65 -10.65 30.49
N ASP A 167 -5.55 -9.93 30.71
CA ASP A 167 -5.10 -8.85 29.84
C ASP A 167 -4.00 -9.33 28.91
N LEU A 168 -3.94 -8.74 27.72
CA LEU A 168 -2.89 -8.97 26.75
C LEU A 168 -1.80 -7.90 26.92
N GLY A 169 -0.54 -8.34 26.91
CA GLY A 169 0.61 -7.42 26.93
C GLY A 169 0.80 -6.68 25.60
N TYR A 170 0.30 -7.23 24.50
CA TYR A 170 0.30 -6.58 23.19
C TYR A 170 -0.82 -7.14 22.29
N LEU A 171 -1.13 -6.40 21.23
CA LEU A 171 -2.02 -6.81 20.15
C LEU A 171 -1.43 -6.38 18.81
N ARG A 172 -1.39 -7.30 17.85
CA ARG A 172 -1.02 -6.99 16.45
C ARG A 172 -2.28 -6.82 15.62
N ILE A 173 -2.41 -5.69 14.92
CA ILE A 173 -3.42 -5.52 13.88
C ILE A 173 -2.83 -5.98 12.55
N GLU A 174 -3.59 -6.78 11.80
CA GLU A 174 -3.15 -7.31 10.52
C GLU A 174 -2.84 -6.18 9.53
N PRO A 175 -1.78 -6.31 8.71
CA PRO A 175 -1.39 -5.23 7.82
C PRO A 175 -2.33 -5.12 6.60
N LYS A 176 -2.57 -3.90 6.14
CA LYS A 176 -3.34 -3.64 4.92
C LYS A 176 -2.61 -4.20 3.69
N MET A 177 -3.30 -4.97 2.85
CA MET A 177 -2.81 -5.33 1.52
C MET A 177 -2.79 -4.08 0.63
N LEU A 178 -1.60 -3.73 0.13
CA LEU A 178 -1.37 -2.56 -0.74
C LEU A 178 -1.55 -2.90 -2.22
N GLY A 179 -1.37 -4.17 -2.59
CA GLY A 179 -1.55 -4.66 -3.95
C GLY A 179 -0.58 -5.78 -4.27
N MET A 180 -0.42 -6.03 -5.56
CA MET A 180 0.52 -7.00 -6.13
C MET A 180 1.63 -6.26 -6.90
N LEU A 181 2.84 -6.81 -6.90
CA LEU A 181 4.02 -6.13 -7.45
C LEU A 181 4.10 -6.21 -8.98
N GLU A 182 3.88 -7.40 -9.52
CA GLU A 182 3.95 -7.71 -10.95
C GLU A 182 2.78 -7.03 -11.69
N LYS A 183 3.11 -6.22 -12.69
CA LYS A 183 2.15 -5.49 -13.54
C LYS A 183 1.95 -6.24 -14.85
N ASN A 184 0.78 -6.05 -15.48
CA ASN A 184 0.48 -6.49 -16.85
C ASN A 184 0.46 -8.02 -17.01
N ARG A 185 -0.13 -8.72 -16.04
CA ARG A 185 -0.46 -10.13 -16.22
C ARG A 185 -1.86 -10.24 -16.80
N ASP A 186 -2.04 -11.19 -17.71
CA ASP A 186 -3.37 -11.55 -18.21
C ASP A 186 -4.26 -12.04 -17.05
N GLU A 187 -3.66 -12.65 -16.01
CA GLU A 187 -4.36 -13.23 -14.87
C GLU A 187 -3.74 -12.80 -13.54
N GLN A 188 -4.58 -12.51 -12.55
CA GLN A 188 -4.21 -12.24 -11.16
C GLN A 188 -4.95 -13.16 -10.21
N ARG A 189 -4.23 -13.59 -9.16
CA ARG A 189 -4.75 -14.48 -8.11
C ARG A 189 -4.20 -14.09 -6.76
N LEU A 190 -5.01 -14.27 -5.72
CA LEU A 190 -4.56 -14.30 -4.33
C LEU A 190 -4.73 -15.73 -3.85
N PHE A 191 -3.61 -16.46 -3.77
CA PHE A 191 -3.64 -17.85 -3.32
C PHE A 191 -4.05 -17.94 -1.86
N LEU A 192 -5.02 -18.78 -1.57
CA LEU A 192 -5.43 -19.17 -0.23
C LEU A 192 -5.43 -20.69 -0.12
N ARG A 193 -5.01 -21.21 1.03
CA ARG A 193 -5.12 -22.64 1.34
C ARG A 193 -6.57 -23.02 1.58
N ARG A 194 -6.91 -24.31 1.41
CA ARG A 194 -8.27 -24.85 1.61
C ARG A 194 -8.88 -24.43 2.95
N GLU A 195 -8.10 -24.49 4.02
CA GLU A 195 -8.50 -24.17 5.40
C GLU A 195 -8.85 -22.68 5.60
N GLN A 196 -8.38 -21.81 4.71
CA GLN A 196 -8.64 -20.37 4.79
C GLN A 196 -9.98 -19.98 4.13
N PHE A 197 -10.64 -20.90 3.42
CA PHE A 197 -11.94 -20.64 2.82
C PHE A 197 -13.07 -20.99 3.81
N PRO A 198 -14.12 -20.15 3.95
CA PRO A 198 -15.25 -20.47 4.80
C PRO A 198 -15.96 -21.75 4.37
N GLU A 199 -16.22 -22.67 5.30
CA GLU A 199 -16.93 -23.93 5.00
C GLU A 199 -18.30 -23.70 4.38
N VAL A 200 -19.05 -22.71 4.86
CA VAL A 200 -20.35 -22.32 4.30
C VAL A 200 -20.26 -21.95 2.81
N MET A 201 -19.14 -21.37 2.36
CA MET A 201 -18.92 -21.10 0.94
C MET A 201 -18.67 -22.39 0.16
N VAL A 202 -17.87 -23.29 0.73
CA VAL A 202 -17.59 -24.59 0.12
C VAL A 202 -18.90 -25.37 -0.03
N ASP A 203 -19.72 -25.42 1.00
CA ASP A 203 -21.06 -26.04 0.95
C ASP A 203 -21.93 -25.41 -0.15
N ALA A 204 -21.94 -24.08 -0.24
CA ALA A 204 -22.66 -23.36 -1.29
C ALA A 204 -22.19 -23.77 -2.70
N LEU A 205 -20.88 -23.88 -2.90
CA LEU A 205 -20.27 -24.30 -4.15
C LEU A 205 -20.63 -25.74 -4.50
N LEU A 206 -20.47 -26.67 -3.55
CA LEU A 206 -20.76 -28.09 -3.75
C LEU A 206 -22.25 -28.30 -4.07
N VAL A 207 -23.15 -27.70 -3.31
CA VAL A 207 -24.60 -27.80 -3.55
C VAL A 207 -25.00 -27.26 -4.93
N THR A 208 -24.33 -26.20 -5.39
CA THR A 208 -24.66 -25.54 -6.66
C THR A 208 -24.05 -26.22 -7.88
N GLU A 209 -22.79 -26.64 -7.78
CA GLU A 209 -22.00 -27.10 -8.93
C GLU A 209 -21.78 -28.63 -8.92
N ASP A 210 -21.58 -29.27 -7.76
CA ASP A 210 -21.26 -30.70 -7.66
C ASP A 210 -21.59 -31.34 -6.29
N ARG A 211 -22.85 -31.73 -6.11
CA ARG A 211 -23.38 -32.16 -4.79
C ARG A 211 -22.72 -33.42 -4.23
N ASP A 212 -22.29 -34.33 -5.10
CA ASP A 212 -21.72 -35.61 -4.70
C ASP A 212 -20.19 -35.63 -4.91
N TYR A 213 -19.54 -34.45 -4.89
CA TYR A 213 -18.12 -34.24 -5.18
C TYR A 213 -17.18 -35.22 -4.47
N TYR A 214 -17.36 -35.41 -3.16
CA TYR A 214 -16.51 -36.31 -2.36
C TYR A 214 -16.78 -37.80 -2.59
N LYS A 215 -17.82 -38.17 -3.36
CA LYS A 215 -18.23 -39.57 -3.54
C LYS A 215 -17.84 -40.19 -4.88
N HIS A 216 -17.46 -39.36 -5.87
CA HIS A 216 -17.14 -39.84 -7.22
C HIS A 216 -15.66 -39.64 -7.54
N ASP A 217 -15.11 -40.41 -8.49
CA ASP A 217 -13.69 -40.34 -8.86
C ASP A 217 -13.48 -39.44 -10.08
N GLY A 218 -13.66 -38.13 -9.90
CA GLY A 218 -13.42 -37.11 -10.93
C GLY A 218 -14.56 -36.91 -11.93
N VAL A 219 -15.33 -37.96 -12.23
CA VAL A 219 -16.49 -37.90 -13.13
C VAL A 219 -17.70 -38.52 -12.43
N SER A 220 -18.88 -37.91 -12.58
CA SER A 220 -20.13 -38.43 -12.01
C SER A 220 -21.05 -38.98 -13.12
N PRO A 221 -21.10 -40.32 -13.32
CA PRO A 221 -22.02 -40.94 -14.28
C PRO A 221 -23.49 -40.59 -14.00
N LEU A 222 -23.84 -40.54 -12.70
CA LEU A 222 -25.18 -40.15 -12.24
C LEU A 222 -25.52 -38.71 -12.64
N ALA A 223 -24.59 -37.77 -12.51
CA ALA A 223 -24.80 -36.38 -12.92
C ALA A 223 -24.94 -36.25 -14.45
N ILE A 224 -24.13 -36.99 -15.22
CA ILE A 224 -24.20 -37.02 -16.69
C ILE A 224 -25.56 -37.57 -17.15
N ALA A 225 -25.98 -38.72 -16.61
CA ALA A 225 -27.26 -39.35 -16.96
C ALA A 225 -28.45 -38.44 -16.60
N ARG A 226 -28.42 -37.82 -15.41
CA ARG A 226 -29.46 -36.86 -14.97
C ARG A 226 -29.53 -35.65 -15.90
N ALA A 227 -28.39 -35.04 -16.22
CA ALA A 227 -28.32 -33.90 -17.12
C ALA A 227 -28.81 -34.27 -18.54
N MET A 228 -28.47 -35.46 -19.05
CA MET A 228 -28.95 -35.95 -20.34
C MET A 228 -30.48 -36.05 -20.38
N VAL A 229 -31.10 -36.66 -19.38
CA VAL A 229 -32.57 -36.79 -19.30
C VAL A 229 -33.25 -35.41 -19.27
N VAL A 230 -32.74 -34.48 -18.46
CA VAL A 230 -33.29 -33.12 -18.33
C VAL A 230 -33.14 -32.34 -19.65
N ASN A 231 -31.98 -32.42 -20.30
CA ASN A 231 -31.72 -31.71 -21.55
C ASN A 231 -32.56 -32.25 -22.71
N ILE A 232 -32.79 -33.58 -22.77
CA ILE A 232 -33.68 -34.19 -23.77
C ILE A 232 -35.12 -33.69 -23.57
N LYS A 233 -35.61 -33.67 -22.32
CA LYS A 233 -36.96 -33.17 -22.01
C LYS A 233 -37.13 -31.68 -22.33
N ALA A 234 -36.08 -30.88 -22.16
CA ALA A 234 -36.14 -29.44 -22.39
C ALA A 234 -35.85 -29.01 -23.85
N GLY A 235 -35.42 -29.93 -24.72
CA GLY A 235 -35.06 -29.64 -26.12
C GLY A 235 -33.84 -28.73 -26.30
N ARG A 236 -33.14 -28.39 -25.22
CA ARG A 236 -31.94 -27.56 -25.19
C ARG A 236 -31.09 -27.91 -23.96
N THR A 237 -29.82 -27.52 -23.96
CA THR A 237 -28.95 -27.69 -22.78
C THR A 237 -29.41 -26.75 -21.66
N VAL A 238 -30.03 -27.30 -20.62
CA VAL A 238 -30.52 -26.58 -19.43
C VAL A 238 -29.67 -26.89 -18.20
N GLN A 239 -29.22 -28.15 -18.06
CA GLN A 239 -28.41 -28.60 -16.92
C GLN A 239 -27.05 -29.16 -17.40
N GLY A 240 -25.99 -28.77 -16.70
CA GLY A 240 -24.64 -29.31 -16.90
C GLY A 240 -24.44 -30.58 -16.08
N GLY A 241 -23.77 -31.58 -16.66
CA GLY A 241 -23.36 -32.81 -15.96
C GLY A 241 -21.86 -32.86 -15.66
N SER A 242 -21.19 -31.69 -15.56
CA SER A 242 -19.74 -31.63 -15.35
C SER A 242 -19.42 -31.47 -13.87
N THR A 243 -18.45 -32.23 -13.37
CA THR A 243 -17.97 -32.16 -11.98
C THR A 243 -17.01 -31.00 -11.76
N LEU A 244 -16.71 -30.66 -10.50
CA LEU A 244 -15.69 -29.65 -10.18
C LEU A 244 -14.30 -30.06 -10.70
N THR A 245 -13.92 -31.33 -10.55
CA THR A 245 -12.65 -31.87 -11.06
C THR A 245 -12.56 -31.73 -12.59
N GLN A 246 -13.67 -31.94 -13.31
CA GLN A 246 -13.74 -31.71 -14.76
C GLN A 246 -13.61 -30.23 -15.13
N GLN A 247 -14.27 -29.34 -14.39
CA GLN A 247 -14.15 -27.91 -14.61
C GLN A 247 -12.70 -27.42 -14.36
N LEU A 248 -12.04 -27.94 -13.32
CA LEU A 248 -10.63 -27.67 -13.05
C LEU A 248 -9.73 -28.16 -14.19
N ALA A 249 -9.93 -29.40 -14.64
CA ALA A 249 -9.18 -30.00 -15.74
C ALA A 249 -9.31 -29.15 -17.03
N LYS A 250 -10.52 -28.64 -17.30
CA LYS A 250 -10.79 -27.74 -18.42
C LYS A 250 -10.01 -26.44 -18.32
N ASN A 251 -9.98 -25.80 -17.15
CA ASN A 251 -9.35 -24.50 -16.98
C ASN A 251 -7.82 -24.59 -16.98
N LEU A 252 -7.24 -25.64 -16.37
CA LEU A 252 -5.78 -25.76 -16.23
C LEU A 252 -5.06 -26.35 -17.44
N PHE A 253 -5.69 -27.27 -18.18
CA PHE A 253 -4.98 -28.11 -19.16
C PHE A 253 -5.50 -28.02 -20.59
N LEU A 254 -6.68 -27.43 -20.82
CA LEU A 254 -7.38 -27.51 -22.10
C LEU A 254 -7.68 -26.13 -22.67
N THR A 255 -7.77 -26.04 -24.00
CA THR A 255 -8.18 -24.84 -24.72
C THR A 255 -9.69 -24.62 -24.64
N SER A 256 -10.16 -23.44 -25.02
CA SER A 256 -11.59 -23.08 -25.04
C SER A 256 -12.42 -23.74 -26.16
N ASP A 257 -11.85 -24.63 -26.96
CA ASP A 257 -12.50 -25.20 -28.16
C ASP A 257 -13.72 -26.05 -27.83
N ARG A 258 -14.83 -25.88 -28.53
CA ARG A 258 -16.07 -26.64 -28.24
C ARG A 258 -16.13 -27.97 -29.00
N THR A 259 -15.27 -28.92 -28.65
CA THR A 259 -15.25 -30.27 -29.26
C THR A 259 -15.60 -31.39 -28.26
N LEU A 260 -16.23 -32.47 -28.76
CA LEU A 260 -16.48 -33.68 -27.96
C LEU A 260 -15.18 -34.34 -27.51
N TRP A 261 -14.14 -34.29 -28.34
CA TRP A 261 -12.81 -34.81 -28.02
C TRP A 261 -12.17 -34.09 -26.84
N ARG A 262 -12.28 -32.75 -26.77
CA ARG A 262 -11.86 -31.98 -25.59
C ARG A 262 -12.60 -32.47 -24.35
N LYS A 263 -13.91 -32.76 -24.45
CA LYS A 263 -14.71 -33.22 -23.30
C LYS A 263 -14.30 -34.62 -22.81
N ILE A 264 -13.88 -35.51 -23.71
CA ILE A 264 -13.31 -36.81 -23.34
C ILE A 264 -11.97 -36.63 -22.62
N ARG A 265 -11.07 -35.77 -23.13
CA ARG A 265 -9.81 -35.43 -22.47
C ARG A 265 -10.04 -34.83 -21.07
N GLU A 266 -11.00 -33.93 -20.93
CA GLU A 266 -11.41 -33.32 -19.67
C GLU A 266 -11.83 -34.38 -18.64
N ALA A 267 -12.66 -35.34 -19.06
CA ALA A 267 -13.09 -36.44 -18.20
C ALA A 267 -11.92 -37.35 -17.79
N TYR A 268 -11.00 -37.65 -18.72
CA TYR A 268 -9.87 -38.52 -18.42
C TYR A 268 -8.86 -37.85 -17.47
N ILE A 269 -8.53 -36.58 -17.71
CA ILE A 269 -7.70 -35.77 -16.79
C ILE A 269 -8.37 -35.71 -15.41
N ALA A 270 -9.70 -35.56 -15.34
CA ALA A 270 -10.40 -35.50 -14.07
C ALA A 270 -10.27 -36.81 -13.26
N ILE A 271 -10.35 -37.98 -13.91
CA ILE A 271 -10.12 -39.27 -13.26
C ILE A 271 -8.67 -39.37 -12.76
N ILE A 272 -7.70 -38.95 -13.57
CA ILE A 272 -6.28 -38.96 -13.19
C ILE A 272 -6.03 -38.05 -11.98
N LEU A 273 -6.63 -36.85 -11.96
CA LEU A 273 -6.51 -35.92 -10.84
C LEU A 273 -7.02 -36.54 -9.53
N ASP A 274 -8.23 -37.08 -9.54
CA ASP A 274 -8.85 -37.69 -8.36
C ASP A 274 -8.16 -38.98 -7.89
N TYR A 275 -7.49 -39.69 -8.81
CA TYR A 275 -6.67 -40.85 -8.45
C TYR A 275 -5.36 -40.44 -7.75
N ARG A 276 -4.79 -39.28 -8.09
CA ARG A 276 -3.47 -38.85 -7.59
C ARG A 276 -3.50 -37.92 -6.39
N TYR A 277 -4.53 -37.08 -6.28
CA TYR A 277 -4.57 -36.00 -5.30
C TYR A 277 -5.84 -36.08 -4.47
N ASP A 278 -5.72 -35.73 -3.19
CA ASP A 278 -6.87 -35.63 -2.30
C ASP A 278 -7.89 -34.61 -2.81
N LYS A 279 -9.16 -34.88 -2.51
CA LYS A 279 -10.30 -34.01 -2.84
C LYS A 279 -10.08 -32.57 -2.40
N ASP A 280 -9.56 -32.37 -1.19
CA ASP A 280 -9.29 -31.02 -0.69
C ASP A 280 -8.21 -30.29 -1.47
N ARG A 281 -7.20 -31.00 -1.98
CA ARG A 281 -6.16 -30.41 -2.83
C ARG A 281 -6.71 -30.01 -4.20
N ILE A 282 -7.58 -30.83 -4.79
CA ILE A 282 -8.28 -30.51 -6.05
C ILE A 282 -9.21 -29.32 -5.85
N LEU A 283 -9.96 -29.30 -4.75
CA LEU A 283 -10.86 -28.22 -4.41
C LEU A 283 -10.10 -26.91 -4.15
N GLU A 284 -8.98 -26.95 -3.43
CA GLU A 284 -8.08 -25.81 -3.24
C GLU A 284 -7.62 -25.23 -4.58
N ALA A 285 -7.15 -26.08 -5.49
CA ALA A 285 -6.77 -25.67 -6.83
C ALA A 285 -7.95 -25.02 -7.58
N TYR A 286 -9.14 -25.60 -7.51
CA TYR A 286 -10.36 -25.04 -8.11
C TYR A 286 -10.74 -23.66 -7.54
N LEU A 287 -10.74 -23.52 -6.22
CA LEU A 287 -11.10 -22.28 -5.52
C LEU A 287 -10.14 -21.13 -5.84
N ASN A 288 -8.89 -21.44 -6.21
CA ASN A 288 -7.91 -20.45 -6.66
C ASN A 288 -7.87 -20.28 -8.19
N GLU A 289 -8.36 -21.26 -8.96
CA GLU A 289 -8.30 -21.26 -10.43
C GLU A 289 -9.49 -20.54 -11.08
N VAL A 290 -10.70 -20.63 -10.50
CA VAL A 290 -11.90 -20.18 -11.20
C VAL A 290 -11.88 -18.68 -11.58
N TYR A 291 -12.12 -18.37 -12.85
CA TYR A 291 -12.31 -16.98 -13.31
C TYR A 291 -13.58 -16.41 -12.66
N LEU A 292 -13.48 -15.23 -12.06
CA LEU A 292 -14.61 -14.59 -11.36
C LEU A 292 -14.85 -13.15 -11.77
N GLY A 293 -13.94 -12.52 -12.52
CA GLY A 293 -14.16 -11.15 -12.97
C GLY A 293 -12.98 -10.55 -13.67
N GLN A 294 -13.05 -9.25 -13.94
CA GLN A 294 -11.98 -8.51 -14.58
C GLN A 294 -11.78 -7.18 -13.85
N SER A 295 -10.51 -6.82 -13.63
CA SER A 295 -10.11 -5.54 -13.04
C SER A 295 -9.22 -4.80 -14.03
N GLY A 296 -9.78 -3.82 -14.74
CA GLY A 296 -9.06 -3.15 -15.83
C GLY A 296 -8.73 -4.13 -16.96
N GLY A 297 -7.44 -4.30 -17.25
CA GLY A 297 -6.94 -5.25 -18.26
C GLY A 297 -6.70 -6.68 -17.74
N GLU A 298 -6.85 -6.92 -16.44
CA GLU A 298 -6.35 -8.13 -15.77
C GLU A 298 -7.53 -9.04 -15.37
N ALA A 299 -7.45 -10.33 -15.67
CA ALA A 299 -8.44 -11.33 -15.27
C ALA A 299 -8.29 -11.65 -13.78
N VAL A 300 -9.40 -11.63 -13.05
CA VAL A 300 -9.44 -11.95 -11.62
C VAL A 300 -9.87 -13.40 -11.45
N HIS A 301 -8.95 -14.21 -10.96
CA HIS A 301 -9.19 -15.61 -10.67
C HIS A 301 -9.08 -15.90 -9.18
N GLY A 302 -9.86 -16.90 -8.78
CA GLY A 302 -9.95 -17.39 -7.42
C GLY A 302 -10.86 -16.53 -6.53
N PHE A 303 -11.52 -17.20 -5.60
CA PHE A 303 -12.49 -16.56 -4.70
C PHE A 303 -11.84 -15.54 -3.77
N GLY A 304 -10.60 -15.77 -3.32
CA GLY A 304 -9.88 -14.87 -2.42
C GLY A 304 -9.69 -13.47 -3.00
N LEU A 305 -9.28 -13.38 -4.27
CA LEU A 305 -9.10 -12.10 -4.95
C LEU A 305 -10.45 -11.47 -5.34
N ALA A 306 -11.43 -12.29 -5.75
CA ALA A 306 -12.78 -11.82 -6.07
C ALA A 306 -13.49 -11.18 -4.87
N ALA A 307 -13.31 -11.73 -3.66
CA ALA A 307 -13.81 -11.13 -2.43
C ALA A 307 -13.30 -9.69 -2.24
N ARG A 308 -11.99 -9.49 -2.43
CA ARG A 308 -11.37 -8.16 -2.36
C ARG A 308 -11.83 -7.24 -3.49
N LEU A 309 -11.97 -7.74 -4.72
CA LEU A 309 -12.45 -6.95 -5.86
C LEU A 309 -13.88 -6.44 -5.63
N TYR A 310 -14.82 -7.33 -5.29
CA TYR A 310 -16.24 -6.98 -5.25
C TYR A 310 -16.68 -6.37 -3.92
N PHE A 311 -16.09 -6.77 -2.80
CA PHE A 311 -16.53 -6.35 -1.46
C PHE A 311 -15.48 -5.58 -0.66
N GLY A 312 -14.22 -5.54 -1.12
CA GLY A 312 -13.14 -4.83 -0.42
C GLY A 312 -12.72 -5.52 0.88
N GLN A 313 -13.10 -6.79 1.03
CA GLN A 313 -12.99 -7.58 2.26
C GLN A 313 -12.28 -8.91 1.97
N PRO A 314 -11.52 -9.45 2.94
CA PRO A 314 -11.11 -10.85 2.96
C PRO A 314 -12.32 -11.79 2.85
N ILE A 315 -12.11 -12.95 2.22
CA ILE A 315 -13.18 -13.92 1.98
C ILE A 315 -13.80 -14.46 3.27
N GLN A 316 -13.03 -14.49 4.36
CA GLN A 316 -13.44 -14.97 5.68
C GLN A 316 -14.50 -14.08 6.34
N GLU A 317 -14.67 -12.84 5.88
CA GLU A 317 -15.63 -11.88 6.42
C GLU A 317 -16.91 -11.78 5.62
N LEU A 318 -16.94 -12.41 4.44
CA LEU A 318 -18.07 -12.28 3.57
C LEU A 318 -19.27 -12.97 4.20
N ARG A 319 -20.38 -12.24 4.20
CA ARG A 319 -21.68 -12.80 4.60
C ARG A 319 -22.09 -13.88 3.61
N ILE A 320 -23.00 -14.73 4.04
CA ILE A 320 -23.50 -15.80 3.18
C ILE A 320 -24.12 -15.30 1.87
N ASP A 321 -24.79 -14.15 1.87
CA ASP A 321 -25.32 -13.52 0.64
C ASP A 321 -24.22 -13.12 -0.34
N GLN A 322 -23.06 -12.69 0.16
CA GLN A 322 -21.90 -12.30 -0.63
C GLN A 322 -21.14 -13.54 -1.14
N LEU A 323 -20.98 -14.56 -0.30
CA LEU A 323 -20.41 -15.86 -0.68
C LEU A 323 -21.25 -16.54 -1.77
N ALA A 324 -22.57 -16.56 -1.60
CA ALA A 324 -23.52 -17.09 -2.57
C ALA A 324 -23.48 -16.33 -3.91
N LEU A 325 -23.22 -15.01 -3.88
CA LEU A 325 -23.02 -14.24 -5.09
C LEU A 325 -21.77 -14.70 -5.85
N LEU A 326 -20.61 -14.82 -5.18
CA LEU A 326 -19.38 -15.30 -5.81
C LEU A 326 -19.53 -16.72 -6.38
N VAL A 327 -20.14 -17.63 -5.62
CA VAL A 327 -20.45 -18.98 -6.09
C VAL A 327 -21.39 -18.94 -7.30
N GLY A 328 -22.43 -18.11 -7.24
CA GLY A 328 -23.38 -17.96 -8.34
C GLY A 328 -22.72 -17.48 -9.65
N MET A 329 -21.67 -16.66 -9.54
CA MET A 329 -20.92 -16.12 -10.66
C MET A 329 -20.06 -17.15 -11.39
N VAL A 330 -19.61 -18.21 -10.73
CA VAL A 330 -18.78 -19.29 -11.32
C VAL A 330 -19.34 -19.80 -12.65
N LYS A 331 -20.66 -19.99 -12.74
CA LYS A 331 -21.34 -20.47 -13.95
C LYS A 331 -21.13 -19.56 -15.17
N GLY A 332 -20.94 -18.26 -14.96
CA GLY A 332 -20.78 -17.29 -16.03
C GLY A 332 -20.38 -15.91 -15.49
N PRO A 333 -19.10 -15.69 -15.16
CA PRO A 333 -18.65 -14.50 -14.43
C PRO A 333 -18.96 -13.19 -15.15
N SER A 334 -18.80 -13.16 -16.48
CA SER A 334 -19.14 -12.00 -17.30
C SER A 334 -20.65 -11.78 -17.43
N TYR A 335 -21.45 -12.85 -17.42
CA TYR A 335 -22.91 -12.79 -17.57
C TYR A 335 -23.61 -12.39 -16.26
N TYR A 336 -23.09 -12.87 -15.13
CA TYR A 336 -23.56 -12.57 -13.79
C TYR A 336 -22.71 -11.49 -13.10
N ASN A 337 -22.00 -10.66 -13.87
CA ASN A 337 -21.19 -9.59 -13.32
C ASN A 337 -22.08 -8.60 -12.53
N PRO A 338 -21.88 -8.42 -11.21
CA PRO A 338 -22.80 -7.66 -10.37
C PRO A 338 -22.73 -6.14 -10.61
N VAL A 339 -21.63 -5.65 -11.21
CA VAL A 339 -21.45 -4.24 -11.58
C VAL A 339 -22.22 -3.92 -12.86
N ARG A 340 -22.12 -4.79 -13.87
CA ARG A 340 -22.74 -4.57 -15.18
C ARG A 340 -24.20 -5.03 -15.24
N TYR A 341 -24.53 -6.11 -14.53
CA TYR A 341 -25.84 -6.79 -14.60
C TYR A 341 -26.36 -7.17 -13.20
N PRO A 342 -26.66 -6.19 -12.32
CA PRO A 342 -27.04 -6.44 -10.94
C PRO A 342 -28.27 -7.34 -10.79
N GLU A 343 -29.31 -7.16 -11.60
CA GLU A 343 -30.53 -7.99 -11.52
C GLU A 343 -30.29 -9.48 -11.80
N ARG A 344 -29.43 -9.78 -12.80
CA ARG A 344 -29.06 -11.16 -13.12
C ARG A 344 -28.22 -11.78 -12.00
N ALA A 345 -27.27 -11.01 -11.48
CA ALA A 345 -26.41 -11.41 -10.38
C ALA A 345 -27.24 -11.70 -9.12
N LYS A 346 -28.18 -10.81 -8.79
CA LYS A 346 -29.12 -10.96 -7.67
C LYS A 346 -29.97 -12.22 -7.79
N THR A 347 -30.62 -12.41 -8.95
CA THR A 347 -31.43 -13.62 -9.20
C THR A 347 -30.60 -14.90 -9.07
N ARG A 348 -29.35 -14.88 -9.52
CA ARG A 348 -28.44 -16.03 -9.45
C ARG A 348 -27.96 -16.31 -8.02
N ARG A 349 -27.62 -15.27 -7.26
CA ARG A 349 -27.31 -15.36 -5.83
C ARG A 349 -28.48 -15.96 -5.05
N ASP A 350 -29.68 -15.46 -5.26
CA ASP A 350 -30.88 -15.90 -4.51
C ASP A 350 -31.23 -17.36 -4.83
N LEU A 351 -30.93 -17.83 -6.05
CA LEU A 351 -30.99 -19.24 -6.39
C LEU A 351 -29.99 -20.09 -5.59
N VAL A 352 -28.74 -19.64 -5.46
CA VAL A 352 -27.73 -20.36 -4.63
C VAL A 352 -28.20 -20.44 -3.18
N LEU A 353 -28.64 -19.33 -2.60
CA LEU A 353 -29.19 -19.29 -1.23
C LEU A 353 -30.38 -20.25 -1.07
N ARG A 354 -31.28 -20.31 -2.05
CA ARG A 354 -32.42 -21.24 -2.03
C ARG A 354 -31.99 -22.70 -2.06
N LEU A 355 -30.97 -23.04 -2.87
CA LEU A 355 -30.43 -24.39 -2.92
C LEU A 355 -29.78 -24.79 -1.60
N MET A 356 -29.06 -23.89 -0.94
CA MET A 356 -28.48 -24.12 0.39
C MET A 356 -29.57 -24.40 1.44
N MET A 357 -30.65 -23.61 1.44
CA MET A 357 -31.80 -23.82 2.33
C MET A 357 -32.46 -25.19 2.08
N GLN A 358 -32.68 -25.57 0.82
CA GLN A 358 -33.28 -26.85 0.46
C GLN A 358 -32.44 -28.07 0.89
N GLN A 359 -31.12 -27.90 1.02
CA GLN A 359 -30.22 -28.95 1.51
C GLN A 359 -29.97 -28.87 3.02
N GLY A 360 -30.63 -27.95 3.74
CA GLY A 360 -30.54 -27.83 5.20
C GLY A 360 -29.33 -27.05 5.72
N TYR A 361 -28.53 -26.44 4.85
CA TYR A 361 -27.43 -25.55 5.26
C TYR A 361 -27.92 -24.19 5.76
N LEU A 362 -29.16 -23.83 5.42
CA LEU A 362 -29.81 -22.60 5.90
C LEU A 362 -31.24 -22.86 6.36
N THR A 363 -31.62 -22.15 7.41
CA THR A 363 -33.02 -22.01 7.81
C THR A 363 -33.77 -21.07 6.86
N ALA A 364 -35.11 -21.18 6.83
CA ALA A 364 -35.95 -20.28 6.03
C ALA A 364 -35.75 -18.80 6.43
N SER A 365 -35.59 -18.52 7.73
CA SER A 365 -35.33 -17.17 8.23
C SER A 365 -33.98 -16.63 7.73
N GLU A 366 -32.91 -17.43 7.74
CA GLU A 366 -31.61 -17.02 7.22
C GLU A 366 -31.65 -16.77 5.72
N PHE A 367 -32.37 -17.62 4.98
CA PHE A 367 -32.61 -17.43 3.54
C PHE A 367 -33.30 -16.09 3.26
N ASP A 368 -34.42 -15.80 3.93
CA ASP A 368 -35.19 -14.57 3.69
C ASP A 368 -34.37 -13.32 4.06
N GLN A 369 -33.62 -13.38 5.16
CA GLN A 369 -32.69 -12.31 5.56
C GLN A 369 -31.56 -12.10 4.53
N ALA A 370 -30.97 -13.18 4.02
CA ALA A 370 -29.88 -13.10 3.04
C ALA A 370 -30.37 -12.63 1.66
N ALA A 371 -31.52 -13.13 1.19
CA ALA A 371 -32.07 -12.82 -0.12
C ALA A 371 -32.62 -11.38 -0.21
N SER A 372 -33.15 -10.84 0.90
CA SER A 372 -33.67 -9.47 0.95
C SER A 372 -32.57 -8.39 0.87
N ARG A 373 -31.31 -8.73 1.18
CA ARG A 373 -30.19 -7.79 1.09
C ARG A 373 -29.89 -7.39 -0.36
N SER A 374 -29.42 -6.15 -0.52
CA SER A 374 -28.81 -5.71 -1.78
C SER A 374 -27.52 -6.49 -2.06
N LEU A 375 -26.94 -6.31 -3.24
CA LEU A 375 -25.68 -6.98 -3.59
C LEU A 375 -24.49 -6.47 -2.75
N ASP A 376 -24.59 -5.27 -2.19
CA ASP A 376 -23.61 -4.68 -1.26
C ASP A 376 -22.16 -4.78 -1.76
N ILE A 377 -21.96 -4.45 -3.05
CA ILE A 377 -20.64 -4.42 -3.70
C ILE A 377 -20.01 -3.02 -3.58
N GLN A 378 -18.69 -2.94 -3.73
CA GLN A 378 -17.97 -1.67 -3.84
C GLN A 378 -18.51 -0.82 -5.02
N ASP A 379 -18.68 0.49 -4.81
CA ASP A 379 -19.09 1.43 -5.86
C ASP A 379 -18.11 1.46 -7.03
N ASN A 380 -16.81 1.37 -6.73
CA ASN A 380 -15.72 1.29 -7.69
C ASN A 380 -14.84 0.07 -7.37
N PRO A 381 -15.23 -1.13 -7.85
CA PRO A 381 -14.52 -2.37 -7.59
C PRO A 381 -13.04 -2.28 -7.98
N ARG A 382 -12.18 -2.46 -6.99
CA ARG A 382 -10.73 -2.46 -7.15
C ARG A 382 -10.12 -3.37 -6.10
N ILE A 383 -9.03 -4.04 -6.46
CA ILE A 383 -8.33 -4.96 -5.56
C ILE A 383 -7.67 -4.20 -4.41
N ALA A 384 -6.98 -3.09 -4.73
CA ALA A 384 -6.31 -2.25 -3.77
C ALA A 384 -6.17 -0.80 -4.30
N SER A 385 -5.90 0.14 -3.39
CA SER A 385 -5.51 1.50 -3.77
C SER A 385 -4.05 1.49 -4.22
N ARG A 386 -3.79 1.68 -5.52
CA ARG A 386 -2.41 1.65 -6.04
C ARG A 386 -1.58 2.75 -5.37
N GLN A 387 -0.37 2.39 -4.96
CA GLN A 387 0.62 3.29 -4.37
C GLN A 387 1.88 3.37 -5.25
N PRO A 388 1.81 3.86 -6.50
CA PRO A 388 2.89 3.67 -7.48
C PRO A 388 4.21 4.30 -7.06
N ALA A 389 4.15 5.49 -6.45
CA ALA A 389 5.36 6.19 -5.99
C ALA A 389 6.11 5.36 -4.93
N TYR A 390 5.38 4.80 -3.96
CA TYR A 390 5.96 3.93 -2.94
C TYR A 390 6.45 2.60 -3.53
N PHE A 391 5.68 1.98 -4.43
CA PHE A 391 6.05 0.73 -5.10
C PHE A 391 7.32 0.89 -5.94
N GLN A 392 7.55 2.06 -6.53
CA GLN A 392 8.81 2.32 -7.25
C GLN A 392 10.01 2.28 -6.29
N GLN A 393 9.92 2.89 -5.10
CA GLN A 393 10.97 2.78 -4.08
C GLN A 393 11.13 1.34 -3.57
N LEU A 394 10.02 0.64 -3.36
CA LEU A 394 10.03 -0.76 -2.95
C LEU A 394 10.76 -1.63 -3.98
N ASN A 395 10.50 -1.44 -5.28
CA ASN A 395 11.18 -2.17 -6.35
C ASN A 395 12.68 -1.92 -6.39
N ILE A 396 13.11 -0.67 -6.13
CA ILE A 396 14.53 -0.34 -5.99
C ILE A 396 15.14 -1.14 -4.83
N GLU A 397 14.50 -1.15 -3.67
CA GLU A 397 15.01 -1.86 -2.48
C GLU A 397 14.97 -3.38 -2.61
N LEU A 398 13.94 -3.95 -3.25
CA LEU A 398 13.88 -5.39 -3.54
C LEU A 398 15.08 -5.81 -4.40
N LYS A 399 15.36 -5.04 -5.46
CA LYS A 399 16.51 -5.30 -6.34
C LYS A 399 17.85 -5.15 -5.61
N GLU A 400 18.00 -4.11 -4.78
CA GLU A 400 19.26 -3.82 -4.09
C GLU A 400 19.54 -4.76 -2.91
N LYS A 401 18.50 -5.13 -2.13
CA LYS A 401 18.67 -5.79 -0.83
C LYS A 401 18.36 -7.28 -0.86
N VAL A 402 17.43 -7.70 -1.73
CA VAL A 402 17.00 -9.10 -1.85
C VAL A 402 17.69 -9.75 -3.06
N GLY A 403 17.89 -8.99 -4.13
CA GLY A 403 18.68 -9.41 -5.28
C GLY A 403 18.14 -10.69 -5.91
N SER A 404 19.00 -11.69 -6.09
CA SER A 404 18.63 -12.97 -6.71
C SER A 404 17.71 -13.84 -5.88
N ALA A 405 17.57 -13.59 -4.57
CA ALA A 405 16.61 -14.31 -3.73
C ALA A 405 15.16 -13.87 -3.98
N PHE A 406 14.96 -12.73 -4.65
CA PHE A 406 13.63 -12.31 -5.07
C PHE A 406 13.28 -12.99 -6.40
N GLU A 407 12.47 -14.04 -6.32
CA GLU A 407 11.90 -14.72 -7.48
C GLU A 407 10.46 -14.25 -7.71
N ALA A 408 10.25 -13.55 -8.83
CA ALA A 408 8.91 -13.16 -9.26
C ALA A 408 8.02 -14.40 -9.46
N ASP A 409 6.72 -14.20 -9.33
CA ASP A 409 5.69 -15.23 -9.55
C ASP A 409 5.71 -16.42 -8.58
N LYS A 410 6.51 -16.38 -7.49
CA LYS A 410 6.55 -17.44 -6.46
C LYS A 410 5.56 -17.25 -5.30
N GLY A 411 4.73 -16.20 -5.35
CA GLY A 411 3.75 -15.91 -4.30
C GLY A 411 4.37 -15.29 -3.05
N LEU A 412 5.49 -14.56 -3.20
CA LEU A 412 6.18 -13.94 -2.07
C LEU A 412 5.26 -12.94 -1.35
N LYS A 413 5.39 -12.88 -0.02
CA LYS A 413 4.76 -11.87 0.83
C LYS A 413 5.80 -10.82 1.19
N VAL A 414 5.55 -9.58 0.80
CA VAL A 414 6.44 -8.44 1.08
C VAL A 414 5.78 -7.53 2.12
N PHE A 415 6.42 -7.38 3.27
CA PHE A 415 6.00 -6.44 4.30
C PHE A 415 6.79 -5.14 4.18
N THR A 416 6.09 -4.02 4.20
CA THR A 416 6.67 -2.69 4.04
C THR A 416 6.55 -1.87 5.32
N SER A 417 7.17 -0.69 5.33
CA SER A 417 7.05 0.26 6.42
C SER A 417 5.92 1.29 6.24
N LEU A 418 5.16 1.20 5.14
CA LEU A 418 4.10 2.15 4.79
C LEU A 418 3.06 2.19 5.90
N ASP A 419 2.75 3.39 6.38
CA ASP A 419 1.66 3.64 7.29
C ASP A 419 0.40 3.99 6.49
N PRO A 420 -0.65 3.16 6.54
CA PRO A 420 -1.87 3.38 5.75
C PRO A 420 -2.55 4.71 6.05
N VAL A 421 -2.53 5.16 7.32
CA VAL A 421 -3.13 6.42 7.76
C VAL A 421 -2.31 7.59 7.24
N SER A 422 -0.98 7.59 7.45
CA SER A 422 -0.12 8.66 6.95
C SER A 422 -0.20 8.79 5.43
N GLN A 423 -0.20 7.68 4.69
CA GLN A 423 -0.34 7.69 3.23
C GLN A 423 -1.67 8.32 2.81
N HIS A 424 -2.79 7.83 3.36
CA HIS A 424 -4.13 8.32 3.01
C HIS A 424 -4.31 9.81 3.32
N GLN A 425 -3.85 10.27 4.48
CA GLN A 425 -4.00 11.68 4.87
C GLN A 425 -3.08 12.59 4.05
N LEU A 426 -1.89 12.13 3.67
CA LEU A 426 -0.97 12.90 2.82
C LEU A 426 -1.49 13.03 1.39
N GLU A 427 -2.06 11.95 0.83
CA GLU A 427 -2.76 11.96 -0.45
C GLU A 427 -3.93 12.95 -0.43
N LYS A 428 -4.79 12.89 0.58
CA LYS A 428 -5.91 13.83 0.76
C LYS A 428 -5.45 15.27 0.87
N ALA A 429 -4.38 15.54 1.62
CA ALA A 429 -3.84 16.88 1.77
C ALA A 429 -3.38 17.46 0.41
N ILE A 430 -2.71 16.65 -0.41
CA ILE A 430 -2.29 17.00 -1.77
C ILE A 430 -3.50 17.23 -2.67
N GLN A 431 -4.43 16.28 -2.74
CA GLN A 431 -5.64 16.37 -3.56
C GLN A 431 -6.49 17.61 -3.22
N LYS A 432 -6.57 17.98 -1.94
CA LYS A 432 -7.37 19.12 -1.47
C LYS A 432 -6.67 20.46 -1.68
N LYS A 433 -5.37 20.57 -1.36
CA LYS A 433 -4.66 21.86 -1.35
C LYS A 433 -4.10 22.26 -2.70
N ILE A 434 -3.67 21.33 -3.55
CA ILE A 434 -3.10 21.69 -4.86
C ILE A 434 -4.10 22.46 -5.73
N PRO A 435 -5.38 22.06 -5.89
CA PRO A 435 -6.35 22.83 -6.67
C PRO A 435 -6.58 24.24 -6.14
N GLN A 436 -6.52 24.44 -4.81
CA GLN A 436 -6.65 25.74 -4.18
C GLN A 436 -5.44 26.64 -4.49
N LEU A 437 -4.22 26.09 -4.36
CA LEU A 437 -2.97 26.79 -4.62
C LEU A 437 -2.73 27.04 -6.12
N ALA A 438 -3.27 26.18 -6.98
CA ALA A 438 -3.24 26.34 -8.44
C ALA A 438 -3.98 27.58 -8.93
N LYS A 439 -4.88 28.18 -8.12
CA LYS A 439 -5.49 29.49 -8.41
C LYS A 439 -4.45 30.62 -8.49
N VAL A 440 -3.33 30.48 -7.77
CA VAL A 440 -2.22 31.45 -7.77
C VAL A 440 -1.09 30.98 -8.70
N ALA A 441 -0.73 29.70 -8.64
CA ALA A 441 0.42 29.13 -9.36
C ALA A 441 0.12 28.62 -10.78
N GLY A 442 -1.16 28.61 -11.17
CA GLY A 442 -1.64 28.04 -12.42
C GLY A 442 -1.91 26.53 -12.35
N LYS A 443 -2.68 26.02 -13.32
CA LYS A 443 -3.15 24.60 -13.38
C LYS A 443 -2.03 23.56 -13.51
N ALA A 444 -0.85 23.96 -13.96
CA ALA A 444 0.33 23.10 -14.10
C ALA A 444 1.12 22.93 -12.79
N LEU A 445 0.65 23.49 -11.67
CA LEU A 445 1.22 23.20 -10.36
C LEU A 445 1.15 21.69 -10.08
N GLU A 446 2.27 21.14 -9.64
CA GLU A 446 2.45 19.78 -9.14
C GLU A 446 2.91 19.81 -7.68
N GLY A 447 2.86 18.64 -7.04
CA GLY A 447 3.37 18.48 -5.69
C GLY A 447 3.82 17.06 -5.43
N ALA A 448 4.80 16.93 -4.54
CA ALA A 448 5.32 15.67 -4.06
C ALA A 448 5.55 15.75 -2.56
N ALA A 449 5.39 14.62 -1.88
CA ALA A 449 5.62 14.55 -0.46
C ALA A 449 6.15 13.19 -0.04
N ILE A 450 6.94 13.18 1.03
CA ILE A 450 7.43 11.98 1.68
C ILE A 450 7.39 12.20 3.20
N ALA A 451 6.85 11.24 3.92
CA ALA A 451 6.91 11.18 5.37
C ALA A 451 7.74 9.97 5.79
N VAL A 452 8.72 10.19 6.65
CA VAL A 452 9.59 9.14 7.17
C VAL A 452 9.57 9.15 8.69
N ASP A 453 9.73 7.99 9.28
CA ASP A 453 9.90 7.82 10.71
C ASP A 453 11.15 8.57 11.16
N ARG A 454 11.01 9.40 12.19
CA ARG A 454 12.08 10.26 12.67
C ARG A 454 13.27 9.44 13.20
N HIS A 455 13.03 8.28 13.80
CA HIS A 455 14.04 7.50 14.50
C HIS A 455 14.68 6.41 13.65
N SER A 456 13.85 5.64 12.95
CA SER A 456 14.26 4.47 12.17
C SER A 456 14.54 4.77 10.70
N GLY A 457 14.12 5.94 10.19
CA GLY A 457 14.23 6.27 8.76
C GLY A 457 13.21 5.56 7.87
N GLU A 458 12.34 4.74 8.45
CA GLU A 458 11.32 4.02 7.70
C GLU A 458 10.35 4.94 6.96
N ILE A 459 10.10 4.66 5.68
CA ILE A 459 9.21 5.48 4.86
C ILE A 459 7.77 5.14 5.22
N ARG A 460 7.06 6.09 5.83
CA ARG A 460 5.67 5.97 6.27
C ARG A 460 4.69 6.33 5.16
N ALA A 461 5.02 7.32 4.33
CA ALA A 461 4.18 7.71 3.20
C ALA A 461 5.02 8.31 2.07
N MET A 462 4.57 8.13 0.82
CA MET A 462 5.19 8.71 -0.36
C MET A 462 4.13 9.04 -1.42
N VAL A 463 4.12 10.30 -1.87
CA VAL A 463 3.25 10.81 -2.93
C VAL A 463 4.09 11.48 -4.01
N GLY A 464 4.02 10.96 -5.24
CA GLY A 464 4.86 11.38 -6.37
C GLY A 464 4.28 12.47 -7.27
N GLY A 465 3.04 12.90 -7.05
CA GLY A 465 2.35 13.87 -7.92
C GLY A 465 0.97 14.27 -7.41
N LYS A 466 0.35 15.29 -8.04
CA LYS A 466 -1.00 15.74 -7.65
C LYS A 466 -2.11 14.71 -7.93
N ARG A 467 -1.90 13.85 -8.93
CA ARG A 467 -2.78 12.74 -9.29
C ARG A 467 -2.32 11.50 -8.51
N THR A 468 -2.77 11.40 -7.27
CA THR A 468 -2.46 10.26 -6.39
C THR A 468 -2.96 8.95 -7.01
N GLY A 469 -2.14 7.89 -6.98
CA GLY A 469 -2.47 6.61 -7.59
C GLY A 469 -2.20 6.50 -9.11
N TYR A 470 -1.84 7.60 -9.78
CA TYR A 470 -1.37 7.55 -11.17
C TYR A 470 0.09 7.06 -11.22
N ASP A 471 0.32 6.05 -12.04
CA ASP A 471 1.63 5.46 -12.28
C ASP A 471 2.36 6.25 -13.37
N GLY A 472 3.27 7.13 -12.95
CA GLY A 472 3.98 8.05 -13.85
C GLY A 472 5.22 8.63 -13.18
N PHE A 473 5.63 9.84 -13.58
CA PHE A 473 6.84 10.47 -13.06
C PHE A 473 6.74 10.73 -11.55
N ASN A 474 7.54 10.00 -10.77
CA ASN A 474 7.57 10.10 -9.31
C ASN A 474 8.48 11.23 -8.86
N ARG A 475 7.89 12.38 -8.58
CA ARG A 475 8.65 13.56 -8.18
C ARG A 475 9.28 13.43 -6.79
N ALA A 476 8.82 12.52 -5.94
CA ALA A 476 9.44 12.27 -4.64
C ALA A 476 10.85 11.66 -4.76
N LEU A 477 11.06 10.83 -5.79
CA LEU A 477 12.34 10.16 -6.06
C LEU A 477 13.13 10.79 -7.20
N ASN A 478 12.47 11.37 -8.20
CA ASN A 478 13.10 11.71 -9.48
C ASN A 478 13.14 13.21 -9.79
N ALA A 479 12.38 14.06 -9.08
CA ALA A 479 12.43 15.51 -9.32
C ALA A 479 13.54 16.15 -8.48
N SER A 480 14.74 16.26 -9.04
CA SER A 480 15.82 17.05 -8.43
C SER A 480 15.55 18.54 -8.62
N ARG A 481 15.34 19.26 -7.51
CA ARG A 481 14.91 20.67 -7.49
C ARG A 481 15.70 21.48 -6.48
N GLN A 482 15.89 22.77 -6.77
CA GLN A 482 16.65 23.66 -5.91
C GLN A 482 16.00 23.74 -4.52
N ILE A 483 16.74 23.40 -3.46
CA ILE A 483 16.19 23.29 -2.10
C ILE A 483 16.05 24.65 -1.39
N GLY A 484 16.77 25.66 -1.89
CA GLY A 484 16.74 27.02 -1.36
C GLY A 484 17.06 27.07 0.15
N SER A 485 16.25 27.83 0.89
CA SER A 485 16.45 28.02 2.34
C SER A 485 16.38 26.75 3.21
N LEU A 486 16.06 25.57 2.65
CA LEU A 486 16.22 24.30 3.36
C LEU A 486 17.69 23.93 3.64
N ALA A 487 18.65 24.54 2.95
CA ALA A 487 20.08 24.35 3.19
C ALA A 487 20.57 24.95 4.52
N LYS A 488 19.88 25.98 5.03
CA LYS A 488 20.38 26.80 6.14
C LYS A 488 20.67 25.99 7.41
N PRO A 489 19.80 25.08 7.89
CA PRO A 489 20.08 24.32 9.12
C PRO A 489 21.45 23.64 9.13
N ALA A 490 21.98 23.17 8.00
CA ALA A 490 23.31 22.59 7.94
C ALA A 490 24.43 23.61 8.24
N VAL A 491 24.28 24.87 7.81
CA VAL A 491 25.21 25.97 8.13
C VAL A 491 25.21 26.25 9.63
N TYR A 492 24.03 26.37 10.23
CA TYR A 492 23.90 26.61 11.68
C TYR A 492 24.35 25.41 12.51
N LEU A 493 24.09 24.18 12.04
CA LEU A 493 24.60 22.96 12.64
C LEU A 493 26.12 22.90 12.62
N THR A 494 26.75 23.38 11.55
CA THR A 494 28.22 23.47 11.45
C THR A 494 28.78 24.47 12.47
N ALA A 495 28.08 25.60 12.69
CA ALA A 495 28.45 26.56 13.73
C ALA A 495 28.32 25.97 15.14
N LEU A 496 27.16 25.36 15.44
CA LEU A 496 26.85 24.82 16.76
C LEU A 496 27.65 23.56 17.13
N GLN A 497 28.46 23.03 16.20
CA GLN A 497 29.50 22.03 16.47
C GLN A 497 30.79 22.65 17.06
N GLN A 498 30.90 23.98 17.12
CA GLN A 498 32.03 24.71 17.68
C GLN A 498 31.56 25.52 18.91
N PRO A 499 31.25 24.86 20.04
CA PRO A 499 30.62 25.49 21.20
C PRO A 499 31.45 26.63 21.82
N ASP A 500 32.78 26.58 21.70
CA ASP A 500 33.67 27.66 22.15
C ASP A 500 33.50 28.97 21.38
N ARG A 501 32.89 28.93 20.20
CA ARG A 501 32.75 30.08 19.28
C ARG A 501 31.31 30.47 19.03
N TYR A 502 30.40 29.49 18.96
CA TYR A 502 29.03 29.71 18.56
C TYR A 502 28.05 29.02 19.51
N ASN A 503 27.06 29.79 19.96
CA ASN A 503 25.88 29.33 20.65
C ASN A 503 24.63 30.01 20.07
N LEU A 504 23.44 29.66 20.57
CA LEU A 504 22.19 30.20 20.06
C LEU A 504 22.05 31.73 20.23
N ALA A 505 22.75 32.32 21.20
CA ALA A 505 22.76 33.76 21.46
C ALA A 505 23.83 34.52 20.66
N THR A 506 24.78 33.83 20.00
CA THR A 506 25.85 34.46 19.23
C THR A 506 25.30 35.48 18.24
N THR A 507 25.92 36.66 18.23
CA THR A 507 25.50 37.76 17.37
C THR A 507 26.00 37.57 15.95
N LEU A 508 25.10 37.66 14.99
CA LEU A 508 25.40 37.67 13.55
C LEU A 508 25.04 39.03 12.97
N ASN A 509 25.76 39.47 11.93
CA ASN A 509 25.49 40.75 11.30
C ASN A 509 24.60 40.61 10.06
N ASP A 510 23.47 41.31 10.06
CA ASP A 510 22.57 41.47 8.94
C ASP A 510 22.81 42.83 8.26
N LYS A 511 23.99 42.97 7.64
CA LYS A 511 24.45 44.19 6.94
C LYS A 511 24.83 43.84 5.49
N PRO A 512 24.70 44.76 4.51
CA PRO A 512 25.05 44.49 3.12
C PRO A 512 26.44 43.87 2.96
N ILE A 513 26.55 42.83 2.13
CA ILE A 513 27.83 42.20 1.79
C ILE A 513 27.99 42.07 0.27
N SER A 514 29.23 42.08 -0.18
CA SER A 514 29.62 41.85 -1.57
C SER A 514 30.79 40.89 -1.61
N LEU A 515 30.60 39.74 -2.25
CA LEU A 515 31.62 38.71 -2.40
C LEU A 515 32.12 38.72 -3.84
N LYS A 516 33.44 38.90 -4.03
CA LYS A 516 34.08 38.80 -5.34
C LYS A 516 34.27 37.33 -5.71
N GLY A 517 33.74 36.92 -6.85
CA GLY A 517 33.94 35.59 -7.42
C GLY A 517 35.29 35.47 -8.14
N SER A 518 35.70 34.24 -8.40
CA SER A 518 36.97 33.93 -9.09
C SER A 518 37.09 34.51 -10.50
N LYS A 519 35.96 34.82 -11.15
CA LYS A 519 35.88 35.45 -12.48
C LYS A 519 35.65 36.97 -12.44
N GLY A 520 35.87 37.63 -11.30
CA GLY A 520 35.67 39.08 -11.13
C GLY A 520 34.21 39.52 -10.91
N ASN A 521 33.22 38.64 -11.12
CA ASN A 521 31.81 38.92 -10.84
C ASN A 521 31.58 39.16 -9.34
N VAL A 522 30.77 40.17 -9.00
CA VAL A 522 30.41 40.47 -7.60
C VAL A 522 29.04 39.88 -7.29
N TRP A 523 28.94 39.08 -6.23
CA TRP A 523 27.68 38.57 -5.71
C TRP A 523 27.31 39.28 -4.40
N SER A 524 26.17 39.96 -4.41
CA SER A 524 25.63 40.68 -3.25
C SER A 524 24.28 40.09 -2.83
N PRO A 525 24.25 39.07 -1.96
CA PRO A 525 23.02 38.46 -1.48
C PRO A 525 22.17 39.47 -0.70
N ARG A 526 20.84 39.29 -0.76
CA ARG A 526 19.86 40.13 -0.05
C ARG A 526 18.89 39.25 0.73
N ASN A 527 18.33 39.79 1.81
CA ASN A 527 17.18 39.18 2.47
C ASN A 527 15.95 39.21 1.56
N TYR A 528 15.04 38.26 1.79
CA TYR A 528 13.83 38.10 0.98
C TYR A 528 12.97 39.38 0.98
N ASP A 529 12.84 40.04 2.13
CA ASP A 529 12.11 41.30 2.30
C ASP A 529 12.93 42.56 1.94
N ARG A 530 14.18 42.36 1.48
CA ARG A 530 15.14 43.42 1.13
C ARG A 530 15.48 44.39 2.26
N LYS A 531 15.26 43.99 3.52
CA LYS A 531 15.60 44.78 4.71
C LYS A 531 16.81 44.20 5.43
N TYR A 532 17.57 45.07 6.08
CA TYR A 532 18.71 44.75 6.95
C TYR A 532 18.34 45.07 8.40
N ARG A 533 18.71 44.20 9.33
CA ARG A 533 18.33 44.29 10.75
C ARG A 533 19.48 44.67 11.68
N GLY A 534 20.68 44.91 11.14
CA GLY A 534 21.85 45.12 11.99
C GLY A 534 22.21 43.82 12.70
N ASP A 535 22.30 43.84 14.02
CA ASP A 535 22.76 42.69 14.78
C ASP A 535 21.59 41.77 15.15
N VAL A 536 21.74 40.48 14.87
CA VAL A 536 20.69 39.47 15.07
C VAL A 536 21.28 38.22 15.76
N PRO A 537 20.59 37.66 16.78
CA PRO A 537 21.04 36.42 17.40
C PRO A 537 20.93 35.23 16.44
N LEU A 538 21.85 34.27 16.58
CA LEU A 538 21.96 33.08 15.72
C LEU A 538 20.64 32.31 15.63
N TYR A 539 19.96 32.05 16.75
CA TYR A 539 18.68 31.33 16.74
C TYR A 539 17.61 32.08 15.94
N LEU A 540 17.59 33.42 16.04
CA LEU A 540 16.59 34.27 15.39
C LEU A 540 16.86 34.38 13.89
N ALA A 541 18.13 34.46 13.50
CA ALA A 541 18.54 34.46 12.10
C ALA A 541 18.07 33.18 11.38
N LEU A 542 18.19 32.01 12.03
CA LEU A 542 17.65 30.75 11.51
C LEU A 542 16.11 30.74 11.53
N ALA A 543 15.48 31.13 12.64
CA ALA A 543 14.02 31.13 12.79
C ALA A 543 13.32 32.03 11.75
N LYS A 544 13.88 33.22 11.48
CA LYS A 544 13.40 34.15 10.45
C LYS A 544 13.96 33.84 9.06
N SER A 545 14.86 32.85 8.95
CA SER A 545 15.48 32.42 7.70
C SER A 545 16.16 33.57 6.94
N LEU A 546 16.96 34.39 7.64
CA LEU A 546 17.67 35.53 7.04
C LEU A 546 18.80 35.04 6.11
N ASN A 547 18.95 35.66 4.94
CA ASN A 547 19.92 35.23 3.92
C ASN A 547 21.32 35.72 4.26
N VAL A 548 21.44 37.02 4.56
CA VAL A 548 22.74 37.68 4.69
C VAL A 548 23.54 37.18 5.90
N PRO A 549 22.97 37.07 7.12
CA PRO A 549 23.67 36.48 8.26
C PRO A 549 24.10 35.02 8.01
N THR A 550 23.28 34.26 7.27
CA THR A 550 23.61 32.87 6.94
C THR A 550 24.81 32.76 6.01
N VAL A 551 24.91 33.65 5.00
CA VAL A 551 26.07 33.66 4.10
C VAL A 551 27.32 34.08 4.84
N GLN A 552 27.25 35.13 5.68
CA GLN A 552 28.39 35.55 6.49
C GLN A 552 28.87 34.42 7.41
N LEU A 553 27.94 33.79 8.13
CA LEU A 553 28.25 32.65 9.00
C LEU A 553 28.90 31.51 8.20
N GLY A 554 28.33 31.12 7.06
CA GLY A 554 28.90 30.08 6.20
C GLY A 554 30.31 30.41 5.71
N MET A 555 30.58 31.68 5.37
CA MET A 555 31.91 32.13 4.96
C MET A 555 32.92 32.07 6.11
N GLN A 556 32.51 32.41 7.35
CA GLN A 556 33.37 32.30 8.53
C GLN A 556 33.69 30.85 8.91
N LEU A 557 32.73 29.94 8.68
CA LEU A 557 32.91 28.50 8.94
C LEU A 557 33.74 27.81 7.85
N GLY A 558 33.71 28.35 6.63
CA GLY A 558 34.37 27.78 5.45
C GLY A 558 33.47 26.80 4.69
N ILE A 559 33.54 26.90 3.35
CA ILE A 559 32.79 26.03 2.42
C ILE A 559 33.01 24.53 2.70
N PRO A 560 34.27 24.03 2.89
CA PRO A 560 34.51 22.60 3.10
C PRO A 560 33.81 22.03 4.35
N ASN A 561 33.78 22.78 5.45
CA ASN A 561 33.19 22.33 6.71
C ASN A 561 31.66 22.19 6.62
N VAL A 562 31.02 23.13 5.92
CA VAL A 562 29.58 23.07 5.67
C VAL A 562 29.24 21.93 4.70
N MET A 563 30.04 21.72 3.65
CA MET A 563 29.87 20.57 2.74
C MET A 563 30.02 19.24 3.46
N ASP A 564 30.98 19.12 4.39
CA ASP A 564 31.15 17.91 5.19
C ASP A 564 29.94 17.65 6.10
N THR A 565 29.36 18.71 6.68
CA THR A 565 28.12 18.61 7.45
C THR A 565 26.95 18.12 6.59
N PHE A 566 26.78 18.63 5.36
CA PHE A 566 25.77 18.08 4.45
C PHE A 566 25.97 16.59 4.16
N ALA A 567 27.22 16.17 3.96
CA ALA A 567 27.53 14.76 3.71
C ALA A 567 27.21 13.87 4.92
N LYS A 568 27.57 14.32 6.14
CA LYS A 568 27.21 13.64 7.39
C LYS A 568 25.69 13.55 7.61
N LEU A 569 24.93 14.51 7.09
CA LEU A 569 23.46 14.47 7.10
C LEU A 569 22.87 13.49 6.08
N GLY A 570 23.67 12.99 5.12
CA GLY A 570 23.27 12.02 4.11
C GLY A 570 23.06 12.59 2.70
N VAL A 571 23.56 13.80 2.43
CA VAL A 571 23.57 14.37 1.08
C VAL A 571 24.83 13.90 0.33
N ASP A 572 24.68 13.53 -0.93
CA ASP A 572 25.84 13.21 -1.78
C ASP A 572 26.68 14.48 -2.03
N LYS A 573 27.99 14.43 -1.78
CA LYS A 573 28.89 15.58 -1.94
C LYS A 573 28.92 16.06 -3.40
N GLN A 574 28.68 15.16 -4.35
CA GLN A 574 28.70 15.42 -5.79
C GLN A 574 27.57 16.36 -6.24
N GLU A 575 26.47 16.40 -5.48
CA GLU A 575 25.34 17.30 -5.73
C GLU A 575 25.66 18.74 -5.32
N ILE A 576 26.69 18.95 -4.49
CA ILE A 576 26.99 20.24 -3.87
C ILE A 576 28.16 20.92 -4.58
N ARG A 577 27.86 22.04 -5.23
CA ARG A 577 28.91 22.91 -5.80
C ARG A 577 29.57 23.75 -4.70
N PRO A 578 30.91 23.78 -4.59
CA PRO A 578 31.64 24.48 -3.54
C PRO A 578 31.69 26.00 -3.80
N VAL A 579 30.55 26.68 -3.75
CA VAL A 579 30.41 28.13 -3.99
C VAL A 579 29.56 28.79 -2.91
N PRO A 580 29.77 30.09 -2.55
CA PRO A 580 29.06 30.72 -1.43
C PRO A 580 27.52 30.66 -1.47
N SER A 581 26.93 30.61 -2.67
CA SER A 581 25.48 30.47 -2.85
C SER A 581 24.92 29.14 -2.32
N MET A 582 25.77 28.12 -2.08
CA MET A 582 25.37 26.85 -1.51
C MET A 582 24.75 27.01 -0.11
N PHE A 583 25.18 28.02 0.66
CA PHE A 583 24.64 28.32 1.99
C PHE A 583 23.16 28.73 1.93
N LEU A 584 22.68 29.14 0.76
CA LEU A 584 21.29 29.47 0.47
C LEU A 584 20.59 28.39 -0.38
N GLY A 585 21.21 27.22 -0.55
CA GLY A 585 20.66 26.07 -1.26
C GLY A 585 20.59 26.25 -2.77
N SER A 586 21.69 26.71 -3.39
CA SER A 586 21.85 26.80 -4.85
C SER A 586 22.16 25.46 -5.54
N PHE A 587 21.82 24.34 -4.90
CA PHE A 587 21.95 22.99 -5.43
C PHE A 587 20.60 22.28 -5.34
N SER A 588 20.45 21.20 -6.10
CA SER A 588 19.19 20.50 -6.26
C SER A 588 19.22 19.17 -5.53
N LEU A 589 18.11 18.83 -4.88
CA LEU A 589 17.89 17.51 -4.29
C LEU A 589 16.45 17.07 -4.57
N THR A 590 16.22 15.77 -4.47
CA THR A 590 14.88 15.18 -4.49
C THR A 590 14.23 15.30 -3.11
N PRO A 591 12.88 15.26 -3.00
CA PRO A 591 12.21 15.18 -1.72
C PRO A 591 12.71 14.05 -0.81
N PHE A 592 13.06 12.89 -1.40
CA PHE A 592 13.69 11.78 -0.68
C PHE A 592 15.03 12.16 -0.04
N GLN A 593 15.95 12.77 -0.80
CA GLN A 593 17.26 13.21 -0.29
C GLN A 593 17.12 14.29 0.79
N VAL A 594 16.18 15.22 0.62
CA VAL A 594 15.86 16.23 1.64
C VAL A 594 15.33 15.56 2.91
N ALA A 595 14.45 14.56 2.79
CA ALA A 595 13.93 13.83 3.93
C ALA A 595 15.06 13.11 4.70
N GLN A 596 16.01 12.49 4.01
CA GLN A 596 17.19 11.87 4.64
C GLN A 596 18.01 12.89 5.43
N MET A 597 18.27 14.06 4.84
CA MET A 597 19.02 15.14 5.49
C MET A 597 18.37 15.59 6.81
N TYR A 598 17.05 15.80 6.80
CA TYR A 598 16.32 16.24 7.98
C TYR A 598 16.05 15.11 8.98
N GLN A 599 15.94 13.86 8.52
CA GLN A 599 15.87 12.68 9.39
C GLN A 599 17.13 12.63 10.26
N THR A 600 18.32 12.68 9.66
CA THR A 600 19.58 12.67 10.41
C THR A 600 19.68 13.85 11.38
N LEU A 601 19.39 15.06 10.90
CA LEU A 601 19.46 16.28 11.72
C LEU A 601 18.55 16.19 12.95
N THR A 602 17.30 15.77 12.76
CA THR A 602 16.29 15.79 13.81
C THR A 602 16.25 14.51 14.63
N ASN A 603 16.89 13.42 14.20
CA ASN A 603 17.15 12.24 15.01
C ASN A 603 18.38 12.42 15.92
N SER A 604 18.56 13.65 16.44
CA SER A 604 19.70 14.04 17.28
C SER A 604 21.07 13.67 16.69
N GLY A 605 21.23 13.84 15.37
CA GLY A 605 22.48 13.56 14.65
C GLY A 605 22.70 12.08 14.30
N LYS A 606 21.73 11.19 14.55
CA LYS A 606 21.79 9.78 14.16
C LYS A 606 21.17 9.58 12.77
N GLN A 607 22.00 9.24 11.80
CA GLN A 607 21.56 8.88 10.46
C GLN A 607 20.94 7.49 10.47
N ALA A 608 19.66 7.38 10.12
CA ALA A 608 19.02 6.13 9.76
C ALA A 608 18.71 6.15 8.26
N LYS A 609 19.23 5.19 7.50
CA LYS A 609 19.03 5.16 6.05
C LYS A 609 17.56 4.95 5.75
N LEU A 610 16.99 5.78 4.85
CA LEU A 610 15.58 5.63 4.50
C LEU A 610 15.30 4.26 3.88
N SER A 611 14.22 3.61 4.31
CA SER A 611 13.82 2.30 3.80
C SER A 611 12.31 2.13 3.72
N ALA A 612 11.82 1.55 2.63
CA ALA A 612 10.43 1.11 2.44
C ALA A 612 10.24 -0.38 2.80
N LEU A 613 11.27 -1.21 2.61
CA LEU A 613 11.18 -2.66 2.75
C LEU A 613 11.48 -3.10 4.20
N ARG A 614 10.55 -3.86 4.81
CA ARG A 614 10.75 -4.49 6.12
C ARG A 614 11.12 -5.96 5.99
N SER A 615 10.36 -6.76 5.27
CA SER A 615 10.68 -8.18 5.11
C SER A 615 10.09 -8.78 3.85
N VAL A 616 10.69 -9.89 3.41
CA VAL A 616 10.21 -10.74 2.31
C VAL A 616 10.15 -12.17 2.82
N VAL A 617 9.00 -12.80 2.67
CA VAL A 617 8.72 -14.15 3.14
C VAL A 617 8.15 -14.97 1.98
N ASP A 618 8.54 -16.23 1.86
CA ASP A 618 7.96 -17.15 0.88
C ASP A 618 6.61 -17.75 1.34
N MET A 619 6.04 -18.65 0.53
CA MET A 619 4.76 -19.31 0.83
C MET A 619 4.86 -20.39 1.93
N GLN A 620 6.07 -20.84 2.24
CA GLN A 620 6.38 -21.80 3.30
C GLN A 620 6.65 -21.12 4.64
N GLY A 621 6.83 -19.80 4.65
CA GLY A 621 7.13 -19.00 5.83
C GLY A 621 8.62 -18.73 6.02
N ASN A 622 9.49 -19.09 5.07
CA ASN A 622 10.91 -18.78 5.16
C ASN A 622 11.16 -17.30 4.88
N VAL A 623 11.94 -16.66 5.75
CA VAL A 623 12.31 -15.24 5.62
C VAL A 623 13.48 -15.10 4.66
N LEU A 624 13.24 -14.54 3.49
CA LEU A 624 14.26 -14.27 2.45
C LEU A 624 15.04 -12.98 2.73
N TYR A 625 14.40 -12.02 3.36
CA TYR A 625 15.01 -10.76 3.79
C TYR A 625 14.27 -10.20 5.01
N GLN A 626 15.02 -9.62 5.94
CA GLN A 626 14.50 -8.89 7.09
C GLN A 626 15.36 -7.65 7.35
N SER A 627 14.71 -6.50 7.44
CA SER A 627 15.32 -5.23 7.81
C SER A 627 15.47 -5.15 9.32
N LEU A 628 16.66 -4.78 9.77
CA LEU A 628 16.95 -4.36 11.14
C LEU A 628 17.37 -2.89 11.09
N PRO A 629 16.50 -1.93 11.47
CA PRO A 629 16.84 -0.52 11.40
C PRO A 629 18.06 -0.20 12.29
N VAL A 630 19.17 0.21 11.66
CA VAL A 630 20.39 0.66 12.35
C VAL A 630 20.56 2.15 12.13
N ALA A 631 20.69 2.90 13.22
CA ALA A 631 21.00 4.33 13.19
C ALA A 631 22.45 4.56 13.63
N LYS A 632 23.21 5.33 12.85
CA LYS A 632 24.61 5.66 13.12
C LYS A 632 24.74 7.13 13.53
N GLN A 633 25.44 7.43 14.62
CA GLN A 633 25.77 8.82 14.97
C GLN A 633 26.73 9.40 13.92
N THR A 634 26.32 10.44 13.19
CA THR A 634 27.14 11.09 12.14
C THR A 634 27.44 12.55 12.42
N VAL A 635 26.63 13.21 13.25
CA VAL A 635 26.84 14.58 13.74
C VAL A 635 26.70 14.60 15.26
N ASP A 636 27.36 15.52 15.98
CA ASP A 636 27.22 15.63 17.43
C ASP A 636 25.76 15.83 17.88
N GLN A 637 25.37 15.09 18.92
CA GLN A 637 24.01 15.07 19.46
C GLN A 637 23.56 16.46 19.96
N ARG A 638 24.45 17.21 20.62
CA ARG A 638 24.18 18.53 21.22
C ARG A 638 23.96 19.57 20.14
N ALA A 639 24.83 19.60 19.13
CA ALA A 639 24.68 20.52 18.00
C ALA A 639 23.39 20.26 17.19
N ALA A 640 23.07 18.99 16.93
CA ALA A 640 21.83 18.59 16.25
C ALA A 640 20.58 18.96 17.07
N TRP A 641 20.63 18.76 18.38
CA TRP A 641 19.58 19.13 19.32
C TRP A 641 19.36 20.65 19.34
N LEU A 642 20.42 21.45 19.46
CA LEU A 642 20.35 22.93 19.45
C LEU A 642 19.80 23.48 18.13
N THR A 643 20.22 22.87 17.02
CA THR A 643 19.69 23.21 15.69
C THR A 643 18.19 22.89 15.59
N THR A 644 17.77 21.72 16.09
CA THR A 644 16.36 21.33 16.14
C THR A 644 15.55 22.26 17.04
N TYR A 645 16.10 22.68 18.18
CA TYR A 645 15.50 23.69 19.06
C TYR A 645 15.30 25.03 18.34
N ALA A 646 16.31 25.52 17.62
CA ALA A 646 16.18 26.73 16.81
C ALA A 646 15.12 26.59 15.69
N MET A 647 14.95 25.38 15.13
CA MET A 647 13.85 25.09 14.19
C MET A 647 12.47 25.10 14.86
N LYS A 648 12.35 24.69 16.14
CA LYS A 648 11.11 24.88 16.93
C LYS A 648 10.78 26.37 17.07
N ARG A 649 11.78 27.24 17.31
CA ARG A 649 11.59 28.70 17.27
C ARG A 649 11.13 29.18 15.89
N GLY A 650 11.62 28.57 14.81
CA GLY A 650 11.15 28.79 13.44
C GLY A 650 9.64 28.58 13.26
N VAL A 651 9.07 27.59 13.95
CA VAL A 651 7.61 27.35 13.97
C VAL A 651 6.91 28.25 14.97
N ALA A 652 7.48 28.52 16.14
CA ALA A 652 6.82 29.34 17.17
C ALA A 652 6.69 30.82 16.76
N GLU A 653 7.78 31.42 16.26
CA GLU A 653 7.84 32.87 15.98
C GLU A 653 8.40 33.20 14.59
N GLY A 654 8.87 32.20 13.85
CA GLY A 654 9.57 32.34 12.58
C GLY A 654 8.70 32.24 11.32
N THR A 655 9.31 31.75 10.23
CA THR A 655 8.63 31.56 8.93
C THR A 655 7.56 30.47 8.95
N GLY A 656 7.56 29.60 9.97
CA GLY A 656 6.61 28.52 10.19
C GLY A 656 5.41 28.89 11.06
N ARG A 657 5.31 30.13 11.55
CA ARG A 657 4.32 30.58 12.57
C ARG A 657 2.86 30.28 12.30
N PHE A 658 2.49 30.04 11.04
CA PHE A 658 1.13 29.61 10.69
C PHE A 658 0.73 28.30 11.38
N LEU A 659 1.67 27.40 11.64
CA LEU A 659 1.38 26.14 12.34
C LEU A 659 1.14 26.35 13.83
N ASN A 660 1.76 27.36 14.44
CA ASN A 660 1.69 27.57 15.89
C ASN A 660 0.26 27.90 16.35
N SER A 661 -0.53 28.60 15.54
CA SER A 661 -1.91 28.95 15.90
C SER A 661 -2.85 27.74 16.00
N GLN A 662 -2.48 26.60 15.41
CA GLN A 662 -3.32 25.38 15.35
C GLN A 662 -2.69 24.20 16.10
N PHE A 663 -1.36 24.14 16.17
CA PHE A 663 -0.62 22.96 16.63
C PHE A 663 0.44 23.30 17.69
N ALA A 664 0.26 24.38 18.45
CA ALA A 664 1.19 24.77 19.53
C ALA A 664 1.47 23.62 20.51
N PHE A 665 0.45 22.82 20.85
CA PHE A 665 0.57 21.69 21.77
C PHE A 665 1.60 20.64 21.31
N ALA A 666 1.78 20.48 20.00
CA ALA A 666 2.69 19.50 19.42
C ALA A 666 4.15 19.98 19.40
N ALA A 667 4.40 21.26 19.70
CA ALA A 667 5.74 21.84 19.76
C ALA A 667 6.62 21.51 18.53
N LEU A 668 6.03 21.58 17.34
CA LEU A 668 6.63 21.18 16.06
C LEU A 668 7.95 21.92 15.79
N ALA A 669 8.84 21.26 15.04
CA ALA A 669 9.97 21.91 14.38
C ALA A 669 9.72 21.97 12.87
N GLY A 670 10.35 22.91 12.18
CA GLY A 670 10.23 22.95 10.74
C GLY A 670 11.07 24.01 10.06
N LYS A 671 11.22 23.86 8.75
CA LYS A 671 11.95 24.80 7.91
C LYS A 671 11.23 25.04 6.59
N THR A 672 11.05 26.32 6.25
CA THR A 672 10.58 26.75 4.94
C THR A 672 11.73 26.83 3.96
N GLY A 673 11.48 26.42 2.71
CA GLY A 673 12.37 26.63 1.58
C GLY A 673 11.63 27.34 0.45
N THR A 674 12.30 28.29 -0.18
CA THR A 674 11.85 28.97 -1.39
C THR A 674 13.06 29.08 -2.29
N SER A 675 12.97 28.61 -3.52
CA SER A 675 14.03 28.78 -4.52
C SER A 675 13.94 30.15 -5.21
N ASN A 676 14.92 30.46 -6.06
CA ASN A 676 14.93 31.71 -6.81
C ASN A 676 13.67 31.84 -7.69
N ASP A 677 13.22 33.08 -7.88
CA ASP A 677 12.00 33.44 -8.63
C ASP A 677 10.72 32.71 -8.17
N THR A 678 10.71 32.15 -6.95
CA THR A 678 9.60 31.34 -6.41
C THR A 678 9.21 30.16 -7.32
N LYS A 679 10.21 29.51 -7.93
CA LYS A 679 9.98 28.30 -8.77
C LYS A 679 9.57 27.10 -7.93
N ASP A 680 10.18 26.96 -6.75
CA ASP A 680 9.95 25.85 -5.83
C ASP A 680 9.52 26.36 -4.45
N SER A 681 8.45 25.77 -3.94
CA SER A 681 7.96 25.95 -2.58
C SER A 681 8.20 24.67 -1.81
N TRP A 682 8.98 24.77 -0.74
CA TRP A 682 9.34 23.64 0.11
C TRP A 682 8.94 23.87 1.56
N PHE A 683 8.58 22.78 2.23
CA PHE A 683 8.47 22.75 3.67
C PHE A 683 8.92 21.39 4.20
N VAL A 684 9.74 21.40 5.24
CA VAL A 684 10.02 20.22 6.06
C VAL A 684 9.45 20.46 7.44
N GLY A 685 8.49 19.62 7.83
CA GLY A 685 7.86 19.65 9.14
C GLY A 685 8.24 18.41 9.95
N ILE A 686 8.44 18.59 11.24
CA ILE A 686 8.89 17.55 12.14
C ILE A 686 8.04 17.57 13.40
N ASP A 687 7.51 16.41 13.75
CA ASP A 687 6.83 16.17 15.01
C ASP A 687 7.54 15.04 15.80
N GLY A 688 6.90 14.52 16.85
CA GLY A 688 7.47 13.43 17.66
C GLY A 688 7.72 12.13 16.90
N ARG A 689 7.04 11.91 15.77
CA ARG A 689 6.99 10.64 15.06
C ARG A 689 7.62 10.69 13.67
N GLU A 690 7.38 11.75 12.91
CA GLU A 690 7.67 11.83 11.49
C GLU A 690 8.46 13.09 11.10
N VAL A 691 9.33 12.92 10.10
CA VAL A 691 9.88 14.01 9.27
C VAL A 691 9.13 14.00 7.95
N THR A 692 8.37 15.06 7.67
CA THR A 692 7.58 15.20 6.44
C THR A 692 8.15 16.28 5.55
N THR A 693 8.60 15.88 4.36
CA THR A 693 9.08 16.80 3.31
C THR A 693 8.01 16.97 2.25
N ILE A 694 7.64 18.22 1.96
CA ILE A 694 6.69 18.58 0.90
C ILE A 694 7.35 19.56 -0.06
N TRP A 695 7.22 19.27 -1.35
CA TRP A 695 7.59 20.13 -2.46
C TRP A 695 6.37 20.47 -3.31
N LEU A 696 6.29 21.72 -3.75
CA LEU A 696 5.39 22.18 -4.79
C LEU A 696 6.18 22.95 -5.84
N GLY A 697 5.87 22.70 -7.11
CA GLY A 697 6.55 23.33 -8.22
C GLY A 697 5.87 23.02 -9.55
N ARG A 698 6.47 23.46 -10.65
CA ARG A 698 6.00 23.16 -11.99
C ARG A 698 7.04 22.36 -12.75
N ASP A 699 6.60 21.40 -13.55
CA ASP A 699 7.52 20.58 -14.37
C ASP A 699 8.30 21.40 -15.39
N ASP A 700 7.70 22.50 -15.89
CA ASP A 700 8.34 23.45 -16.80
C ASP A 700 9.31 24.44 -16.12
N ASN A 701 9.59 24.27 -14.82
CA ASN A 701 10.46 25.16 -14.02
C ASN A 701 10.05 26.64 -14.02
N LYS A 702 8.82 26.98 -14.41
CA LYS A 702 8.31 28.36 -14.32
C LYS A 702 7.93 28.71 -12.88
N THR A 703 7.84 30.01 -12.62
CA THR A 703 7.46 30.54 -11.31
C THR A 703 6.09 30.04 -10.85
N THR A 704 5.97 29.73 -9.55
CA THR A 704 4.69 29.38 -8.92
C THR A 704 4.05 30.57 -8.20
N LYS A 705 4.80 31.66 -7.96
CA LYS A 705 4.43 32.75 -7.04
C LYS A 705 4.16 32.27 -5.60
N LEU A 706 4.48 31.02 -5.27
CA LEU A 706 4.33 30.44 -3.94
C LEU A 706 5.69 30.42 -3.23
N THR A 707 5.68 30.81 -1.96
CA THR A 707 6.82 30.64 -1.05
C THR A 707 6.65 29.36 -0.26
N GLY A 708 7.68 28.92 0.47
CA GLY A 708 7.54 27.80 1.42
C GLY A 708 6.37 27.97 2.41
N SER A 709 6.13 29.20 2.89
CA SER A 709 5.07 29.50 3.87
C SER A 709 3.66 29.63 3.26
N SER A 710 3.54 30.03 1.98
CA SER A 710 2.24 30.18 1.29
C SER A 710 1.84 28.94 0.47
N GLY A 711 2.78 28.07 0.13
CA GLY A 711 2.56 26.83 -0.62
C GLY A 711 2.70 25.58 0.25
N ALA A 712 3.86 24.94 0.23
CA ALA A 712 4.13 23.62 0.84
C ALA A 712 3.72 23.53 2.32
N LEU A 713 3.95 24.57 3.12
CA LEU A 713 3.52 24.62 4.52
C LEU A 713 2.00 24.46 4.67
N ARG A 714 1.21 24.96 3.71
CA ARG A 714 -0.27 24.85 3.74
C ARG A 714 -0.75 23.43 3.44
N VAL A 715 0.02 22.67 2.66
CA VAL A 715 -0.22 21.23 2.45
C VAL A 715 0.12 20.46 3.73
N TYR A 716 1.24 20.80 4.38
CA TYR A 716 1.62 20.19 5.65
C TYR A 716 0.58 20.41 6.76
N ALA A 717 0.03 21.64 6.87
CA ALA A 717 -0.98 21.94 7.87
C ALA A 717 -2.27 21.11 7.66
N GLU A 718 -2.67 20.91 6.41
CA GLU A 718 -3.83 20.07 6.05
C GLU A 718 -3.58 18.58 6.40
N TYR A 719 -2.35 18.10 6.17
CA TYR A 719 -1.93 16.76 6.56
C TYR A 719 -2.02 16.56 8.09
N LEU A 720 -1.47 17.50 8.87
CA LEU A 720 -1.49 17.44 10.34
C LEU A 720 -2.89 17.52 10.94
N GLN A 721 -3.82 18.23 10.30
CA GLN A 721 -5.20 18.35 10.79
C GLN A 721 -5.90 16.98 10.91
N HIS A 722 -5.56 16.02 10.03
CA HIS A 722 -6.22 14.72 9.98
C HIS A 722 -5.36 13.57 10.50
N ARG A 723 -4.05 13.60 10.27
CA ARG A 723 -3.13 12.59 10.81
C ARG A 723 -2.88 12.75 12.31
N ILE A 724 -3.06 13.96 12.85
CA ILE A 724 -2.82 14.37 14.24
C ILE A 724 -1.31 14.29 14.61
N PRO A 725 -0.65 15.42 14.93
CA PRO A 725 0.76 15.43 15.29
C PRO A 725 1.05 14.86 16.67
N THR A 726 2.10 14.05 16.79
CA THR A 726 2.67 13.65 18.08
C THR A 726 3.53 14.76 18.64
N LYS A 727 3.47 15.01 19.95
CA LYS A 727 4.26 16.07 20.59
C LYS A 727 5.75 15.82 20.38
N LEU A 728 6.44 16.81 19.84
CA LEU A 728 7.89 16.75 19.65
C LEU A 728 8.62 17.01 20.96
N LEU A 729 8.95 15.92 21.65
CA LEU A 729 9.83 15.91 22.81
C LEU A 729 11.29 15.84 22.35
N LEU A 730 12.12 16.69 22.94
CA LEU A 730 13.56 16.70 22.70
C LEU A 730 14.26 16.33 24.03
N PRO A 731 14.63 15.07 24.25
CA PRO A 731 15.37 14.67 25.45
C PRO A 731 16.64 15.51 25.58
N TRP A 732 16.90 16.03 26.77
CA TRP A 732 18.06 16.90 27.02
C TRP A 732 19.36 16.08 26.95
N PRO A 733 20.30 16.43 26.06
CA PRO A 733 21.62 15.83 26.07
C PRO A 733 22.42 16.26 27.30
N LYS A 734 23.48 15.51 27.63
CA LYS A 734 24.50 15.97 28.58
C LYS A 734 25.15 17.26 28.08
N ASP A 735 25.64 18.08 29.00
CA ASP A 735 26.33 19.35 28.73
C ASP A 735 25.50 20.40 27.99
N ILE A 736 24.16 20.29 28.01
CA ILE A 736 23.28 21.38 27.61
C ILE A 736 22.73 22.05 28.88
N SER A 737 23.11 23.31 29.09
CA SER A 737 22.61 24.15 30.17
C SER A 737 21.64 25.20 29.62
N THR A 738 20.74 25.69 30.47
CA THR A 738 19.83 26.80 30.12
C THR A 738 20.34 28.08 30.76
N ILE A 739 20.70 29.06 29.93
CA ILE A 739 21.36 30.31 30.36
C ILE A 739 20.47 31.50 30.00
N GLY A 740 20.41 32.50 30.90
CA GLY A 740 19.66 33.74 30.71
C GLY A 740 20.39 34.74 29.82
N PHE A 741 19.63 35.46 28.99
CA PHE A 741 20.15 36.50 28.11
C PHE A 741 19.25 37.73 28.08
N ALA A 742 19.84 38.91 28.20
CA ALA A 742 19.17 40.19 27.98
C ALA A 742 19.29 40.60 26.51
N LYS A 743 18.20 41.11 25.95
CA LYS A 743 18.20 41.71 24.61
C LYS A 743 18.58 43.18 24.70
N THR A 744 19.61 43.58 23.97
CA THR A 744 20.06 44.97 23.90
C THR A 744 19.18 45.81 22.96
N ALA A 745 19.35 47.14 22.99
CA ALA A 745 18.72 48.06 22.03
C ALA A 745 19.11 47.76 20.56
N ASN A 746 20.31 47.24 20.33
CA ASN A 746 20.84 46.91 19.00
C ASN A 746 20.35 45.54 18.48
N GLY A 747 19.62 44.78 19.30
CA GLY A 747 19.01 43.50 18.93
C GLY A 747 19.84 42.27 19.25
N ASN A 748 21.10 42.42 19.67
CA ASN A 748 21.94 41.33 20.14
C ASN A 748 21.55 40.84 21.54
N LEU A 749 22.04 39.65 21.90
CA LEU A 749 21.87 39.06 23.23
C LEU A 749 23.18 39.14 24.01
N VAL A 750 23.08 39.54 25.27
CA VAL A 750 24.19 39.58 26.23
C VAL A 750 23.83 38.69 27.41
N LEU A 751 24.83 38.05 28.00
CA LEU A 751 24.65 37.18 29.16
C LEU A 751 24.02 37.99 30.30
N ASP A 752 22.89 37.51 30.80
CA ASP A 752 22.16 38.06 31.95
C ASP A 752 21.47 36.87 32.63
N CYS A 753 22.15 36.30 33.62
CA CYS A 753 21.80 35.01 34.21
C CYS A 753 20.42 35.01 34.88
N ASP A 754 19.98 36.17 35.37
CA ASP A 754 18.70 36.36 36.03
C ASP A 754 17.56 36.69 35.06
N ASN A 755 17.86 36.82 33.76
CA ASN A 755 16.84 37.13 32.77
C ASN A 755 15.83 35.99 32.59
N ASN A 756 14.56 36.36 32.42
CA ASN A 756 13.48 35.42 32.09
C ASN A 756 13.64 34.81 30.69
N PHE A 757 14.27 35.51 29.75
CA PHE A 757 14.56 34.97 28.44
C PHE A 757 15.79 34.07 28.51
N LYS A 758 15.56 32.75 28.46
CA LYS A 758 16.62 31.75 28.51
C LYS A 758 16.78 31.01 27.20
N LEU A 759 18.02 30.66 26.87
CA LEU A 759 18.37 29.82 25.73
C LEU A 759 19.20 28.62 26.18
N PRO A 760 19.01 27.44 25.56
CA PRO A 760 19.90 26.34 25.77
C PRO A 760 21.25 26.60 25.08
N VAL A 761 22.34 26.24 25.77
CA VAL A 761 23.71 26.41 25.32
C VAL A 761 24.46 25.11 25.58
N TRP A 762 25.33 24.72 24.65
CA TRP A 762 26.31 23.67 24.90
C TRP A 762 27.38 24.22 25.83
N ASP A 763 27.28 23.84 27.10
CA ASP A 763 28.07 24.34 28.22
C ASP A 763 28.96 23.21 28.74
N GLU A 764 30.10 23.02 28.09
CA GLU A 764 31.06 21.97 28.46
C GLU A 764 31.51 22.13 29.91
N HIS A 765 31.25 21.11 30.73
CA HIS A 765 31.57 21.06 32.16
C HIS A 765 30.89 22.15 33.02
N GLY A 766 29.81 22.75 32.53
CA GLY A 766 29.01 23.73 33.28
C GLY A 766 29.73 25.06 33.52
N LYS A 767 30.64 25.48 32.64
CA LYS A 767 31.42 26.71 32.79
C LYS A 767 30.52 27.95 32.87
N LEU A 768 29.58 28.09 31.94
CA LEU A 768 28.65 29.23 31.89
C LEU A 768 27.68 29.19 33.07
N GLN A 769 27.22 28.00 33.45
CA GLN A 769 26.37 27.85 34.63
C GLN A 769 27.12 28.24 35.92
N LYS A 770 28.40 27.87 36.05
CA LYS A 770 29.27 28.29 37.16
C LYS A 770 29.54 29.80 37.14
N GLU A 771 29.78 30.38 35.97
CA GLU A 771 29.91 31.84 35.81
C GLU A 771 28.65 32.56 36.30
N CYS A 772 27.47 32.07 35.93
CA CYS A 772 26.19 32.59 36.42
C CYS A 772 25.98 32.37 37.93
N SER A 773 26.50 31.29 38.50
CA SER A 773 26.38 31.00 39.94
C SER A 773 27.37 31.79 40.79
N ASN A 774 28.50 32.22 40.21
CA ASN A 774 29.57 32.98 40.87
C ASN A 774 29.42 34.50 40.71
N GLN A 775 28.37 34.99 40.04
CA GLN A 775 28.07 36.42 40.07
C GLN A 775 27.61 36.79 41.50
N PRO A 776 28.25 37.75 42.19
CA PRO A 776 27.75 38.23 43.46
C PRO A 776 26.33 38.71 43.22
N ALA A 777 25.36 38.12 43.92
CA ALA A 777 23.96 38.49 43.78
C ALA A 777 23.86 40.02 43.82
N ASP A 778 23.29 40.63 42.78
CA ASP A 778 23.41 42.07 42.50
C ASP A 778 22.97 42.99 43.65
N TRP A 779 22.30 42.47 44.69
CA TRP A 779 22.06 43.16 45.95
C TRP A 779 23.36 43.60 46.67
N LEU A 780 24.45 42.81 46.60
CA LEU A 780 25.74 43.15 47.20
C LEU A 780 26.39 44.34 46.48
N LYS A 781 26.29 44.44 45.15
CA LYS A 781 26.77 45.61 44.40
C LYS A 781 25.96 46.87 44.73
N LYS A 782 24.66 46.73 44.98
CA LYS A 782 23.79 47.85 45.40
C LYS A 782 24.09 48.37 46.82
N ILE A 783 24.77 47.59 47.66
CA ILE A 783 25.19 48.03 49.01
C ILE A 783 26.44 48.92 48.95
N PHE A 784 27.31 48.72 47.95
CA PHE A 784 28.58 49.45 47.84
C PHE A 784 28.56 50.62 46.83
N THR A 785 27.42 50.89 46.20
CA THR A 785 27.18 52.15 45.48
C THR A 785 26.39 53.10 46.39
N TRP A 786 27.11 53.82 47.25
CA TRP A 786 26.64 55.01 47.97
C TRP A 786 27.47 56.21 47.56
#